data_AF-A0A847NEY4-F1
#
_entry.id   AF-A0A847NEY4-F1
#
_cell.length_a   1.000
_cell.length_b   1.000
_cell.length_c   1.000
_cell.angle_alpha   90.00
_cell.angle_beta   90.00
_cell.angle_gamma   90.00
#
_symmetry.space_group_name_H-M   'P 1'
#
loop_
_entity.id
_entity.type
_entity.pdbx_description
1 polymer ?
#
loop_
_entity_poly.entity_id
_entity_poly.type
_entity_poly.pdbx_seq_one_letter_code
_entity_poly.pdbx_strand_id
1 'polypeptide(L)'
;SDALYKSKLFPWSKYLTGRQGLAPDNAFDPLEFWVVEAHKRGMELHAWINPYRITKKTPKEPKHDIASLDPSNPARLKPEWVVKHTDGNLYYSPGIPEVRKLVINGALEIIENYDIDGIHLDDYFYPGKDFNDKAAYAKYGTAYGNIDDWRRDNVNKLISELSKAVKSAGEAVSFGVSPFGIWANKSANTLGSDTRGMQYYYDQYADTRKWVKEGLLDYIAPQLYWYIGYEIADYSRLLSWWADVTKGTGVDLYIGQAAYKTGDTDPKSPWYGIAEMEKQLQLNSENKEVKGSIFFSNRSLCNNPALSEALKSFYKKKNSIPVSVSRPAEDIQTTLKNYYLNGSSDPEKPLYLNGVPVEKRSDQGYFGVLVPLMEGANSFTLSQEASKVTRVIYRNTNASEPAKMSEAEIIPASVFPQNQEYRNPGEKITLSCKAPYGSTVRVQIGGKSYSMKPSGAVTGTSGLYADRFTYEYAIPAYKGTPRNIDLGKPVYIMNYKGTVKSCTAPAKVGVIMKGSPFYAKVEKEAINTYNKAGSSDGAAYELYSGMVDSVTGMSGGYVRLSLGQWVRDSDVVVYTSKAQSRPIIKDIEYISGERWDSLKLDISAPTAAIADFDGTLLKIDIAAGSQAATPELPNDSPFSSVSVAKTMNSTEYTMALKENRSISGYYIQKTKTGLVLNIKRLVKSNNNNEPLSGLTIMLDPGHGGSDTGAIGPLGTEYPEKAINLNAAFKLKSELEQLGARVLMTRTADVNVSLEERLAASRNAKPDMFLSLHANSMADDVDISKVDGFAVFYREKLALPLAEIIFQNTLTDLNRTNKSLHNRNFYVISGTWTPSILVESGFVPNPYEFEWLIDENEQTRLAQSIAKSVVEYFK
;
A
#
# COMPACT_ATOMS: atom_id res chain seq x y z
N SER A 1 51.24 -3.66 -2.96
CA SER A 1 51.91 -4.23 -4.13
C SER A 1 52.13 -5.70 -3.90
N ASP A 2 51.31 -6.48 -4.56
CA ASP A 2 50.98 -7.87 -4.27
C ASP A 2 50.02 -8.39 -5.35
N ALA A 3 49.80 -9.71 -5.39
CA ALA A 3 48.89 -10.38 -6.32
C ALA A 3 47.92 -11.33 -5.57
N LEU A 4 46.66 -11.37 -6.00
CA LEU A 4 45.68 -12.41 -5.59
C LEU A 4 45.60 -13.52 -6.64
N TYR A 5 46.70 -13.75 -7.33
CA TYR A 5 46.87 -14.73 -8.41
C TYR A 5 48.34 -15.15 -8.44
N LYS A 6 48.65 -16.23 -9.16
CA LYS A 6 50.03 -16.72 -9.27
C LYS A 6 50.87 -15.81 -10.18
N SER A 7 51.63 -14.90 -9.57
CA SER A 7 52.48 -13.93 -10.28
C SER A 7 53.97 -14.29 -10.21
N LYS A 8 54.71 -14.01 -11.29
CA LYS A 8 56.18 -13.98 -11.33
C LYS A 8 56.75 -12.61 -10.94
N LEU A 9 55.91 -11.57 -10.94
CA LEU A 9 56.30 -10.18 -10.70
C LEU A 9 56.01 -9.72 -9.27
N PHE A 10 54.89 -10.15 -8.69
CA PHE A 10 54.40 -9.69 -7.40
C PHE A 10 54.26 -10.83 -6.38
N PRO A 11 54.57 -10.59 -5.10
CA PRO A 11 54.33 -11.59 -4.06
C PRO A 11 52.84 -11.80 -3.83
N TRP A 12 52.46 -12.99 -3.34
CA TRP A 12 51.10 -13.27 -2.89
C TRP A 12 50.59 -12.24 -1.89
N SER A 13 49.33 -11.85 -2.04
CA SER A 13 48.69 -10.88 -1.17
C SER A 13 48.48 -11.41 0.23
N LYS A 14 48.85 -10.58 1.21
CA LYS A 14 48.56 -10.85 2.63
C LYS A 14 47.06 -10.95 2.93
N TYR A 15 46.19 -10.44 2.07
CA TYR A 15 44.74 -10.51 2.30
C TYR A 15 44.17 -11.92 2.12
N LEU A 16 44.95 -12.85 1.55
CA LEU A 16 44.58 -14.27 1.46
C LEU A 16 44.96 -15.06 2.72
N THR A 17 46.16 -14.85 3.25
CA THR A 17 46.77 -15.74 4.27
C THR A 17 47.21 -15.01 5.55
N GLY A 18 47.06 -13.70 5.61
CA GLY A 18 47.59 -12.85 6.68
C GLY A 18 49.08 -12.50 6.53
N ARG A 19 49.80 -13.06 5.56
CA ARG A 19 51.23 -12.82 5.32
C ARG A 19 51.54 -12.62 3.84
N GLN A 20 52.23 -11.54 3.50
CA GLN A 20 52.66 -11.28 2.12
C GLN A 20 53.70 -12.32 1.67
N GLY A 21 53.62 -12.77 0.42
CA GLY A 21 54.51 -13.77 -0.18
C GLY A 21 54.09 -15.22 0.10
N LEU A 22 53.18 -15.46 1.05
CA LEU A 22 52.68 -16.80 1.35
C LEU A 22 51.49 -17.14 0.44
N ALA A 23 51.68 -18.16 -0.40
CA ALA A 23 50.63 -18.72 -1.26
C ALA A 23 49.51 -19.37 -0.42
N PRO A 24 48.26 -19.36 -0.90
CA PRO A 24 47.18 -20.16 -0.30
C PRO A 24 47.44 -21.67 -0.42
N ASP A 25 46.85 -22.44 0.50
CA ASP A 25 47.03 -23.90 0.55
C ASP A 25 46.49 -24.61 -0.70
N ASN A 26 46.92 -25.85 -0.93
CA ASN A 26 46.46 -26.74 -2.01
C ASN A 26 46.63 -26.19 -3.44
N ALA A 27 47.59 -25.29 -3.66
CA ALA A 27 47.85 -24.66 -4.95
C ALA A 27 46.64 -23.91 -5.54
N PHE A 28 45.74 -23.42 -4.68
CA PHE A 28 44.56 -22.66 -5.11
C PHE A 28 44.95 -21.32 -5.75
N ASP A 29 44.51 -21.07 -6.98
CA ASP A 29 44.62 -19.75 -7.62
C ASP A 29 43.25 -19.04 -7.59
N PRO A 30 43.08 -17.97 -6.80
CA PRO A 30 41.80 -17.29 -6.68
C PRO A 30 41.30 -16.68 -7.98
N LEU A 31 42.18 -16.11 -8.81
CA LEU A 31 41.77 -15.42 -10.02
C LEU A 31 41.28 -16.40 -11.08
N GLU A 32 41.96 -17.55 -11.23
CA GLU A 32 41.50 -18.64 -12.09
C GLU A 32 40.08 -19.10 -11.68
N PHE A 33 39.86 -19.31 -10.38
CA PHE A 33 38.56 -19.70 -9.87
C PHE A 33 37.48 -18.63 -10.12
N TRP A 34 37.78 -17.35 -9.87
CA TRP A 34 36.81 -16.27 -10.06
C TRP A 34 36.41 -16.09 -11.52
N VAL A 35 37.35 -16.18 -12.46
CA VAL A 35 37.08 -16.11 -13.90
C VAL A 35 36.12 -17.24 -14.29
N VAL A 36 36.48 -18.48 -13.95
CA VAL A 36 35.68 -19.67 -14.29
C VAL A 36 34.28 -19.58 -13.70
N GLU A 37 34.12 -19.15 -12.45
CA GLU A 37 32.81 -19.06 -11.82
C GLU A 37 31.97 -17.87 -12.31
N ALA A 38 32.59 -16.74 -12.68
CA ALA A 38 31.89 -15.61 -13.29
C ALA A 38 31.31 -16.01 -14.65
N HIS A 39 32.14 -16.60 -15.52
CA HIS A 39 31.73 -17.02 -16.86
C HIS A 39 30.66 -18.10 -16.85
N LYS A 40 30.73 -19.08 -15.93
CA LYS A 40 29.64 -20.07 -15.72
C LYS A 40 28.28 -19.45 -15.43
N ARG A 41 28.25 -18.21 -14.92
CA ARG A 41 27.04 -17.45 -14.58
C ARG A 41 26.69 -16.39 -15.63
N GLY A 42 27.42 -16.35 -16.76
CA GLY A 42 27.24 -15.33 -17.79
C GLY A 42 27.61 -13.93 -17.31
N MET A 43 28.58 -13.83 -16.38
CA MET A 43 29.11 -12.56 -15.88
C MET A 43 30.52 -12.34 -16.41
N GLU A 44 30.79 -11.12 -16.87
CA GLU A 44 32.15 -10.67 -17.18
C GLU A 44 32.96 -10.44 -15.89
N LEU A 45 34.27 -10.67 -15.94
CA LEU A 45 35.23 -10.40 -14.88
C LEU A 45 36.32 -9.45 -15.36
N HIS A 46 36.36 -8.26 -14.74
CA HIS A 46 37.41 -7.28 -14.97
C HIS A 46 38.40 -7.32 -13.80
N ALA A 47 39.68 -7.56 -14.09
CA ALA A 47 40.74 -7.56 -13.09
C ALA A 47 41.10 -6.11 -12.68
N TRP A 48 40.83 -5.77 -11.42
CA TRP A 48 41.12 -4.47 -10.85
C TRP A 48 42.56 -4.38 -10.31
N ILE A 49 43.31 -3.41 -10.83
CA ILE A 49 44.69 -3.12 -10.42
C ILE A 49 44.76 -1.74 -9.76
N ASN A 50 45.42 -1.66 -8.61
CA ASN A 50 45.89 -0.39 -8.05
C ASN A 50 47.35 -0.18 -8.47
N PRO A 51 47.68 0.83 -9.30
CA PRO A 51 48.94 0.86 -10.03
C PRO A 51 50.16 1.19 -9.15
N TYR A 52 50.01 2.07 -8.15
CA TYR A 52 51.17 2.65 -7.46
C TYR A 52 51.25 2.34 -5.96
N ARG A 53 50.19 1.82 -5.33
CA ARG A 53 50.21 1.56 -3.89
C ARG A 53 51.10 0.38 -3.52
N ILE A 54 52.10 0.61 -2.67
CA ILE A 54 52.95 -0.45 -2.13
C ILE A 54 52.41 -0.90 -0.77
N THR A 55 52.22 0.04 0.16
CA THR A 55 51.71 -0.25 1.51
C THR A 55 50.41 0.48 1.81
N LYS A 56 49.65 -0.03 2.78
CA LYS A 56 48.55 0.69 3.43
C LYS A 56 48.65 0.51 4.93
N LYS A 57 48.89 1.60 5.65
CA LYS A 57 48.98 1.64 7.11
C LYS A 57 47.63 1.25 7.70
N THR A 58 47.64 0.25 8.58
CA THR A 58 46.48 -0.14 9.38
C THR A 58 46.86 -0.11 10.86
N PRO A 59 45.91 0.10 11.80
CA PRO A 59 46.21 0.10 13.22
C PRO A 59 46.88 -1.18 13.74
N LYS A 60 46.64 -2.32 13.06
CA LYS A 60 47.16 -3.64 13.41
C LYS A 60 48.53 -3.94 12.80
N GLU A 61 49.04 -3.08 11.92
CA GLU A 61 50.34 -3.24 11.26
C GLU A 61 51.21 -1.99 11.47
N PRO A 62 51.90 -1.90 12.62
CA PRO A 62 52.69 -0.71 12.96
C PRO A 62 53.91 -0.52 12.05
N LYS A 63 54.44 -1.61 11.46
CA LYS A 63 55.56 -1.58 10.51
C LYS A 63 55.02 -1.63 9.07
N HIS A 64 55.36 -0.62 8.27
CA HIS A 64 54.90 -0.42 6.90
C HIS A 64 56.01 0.24 6.05
N ASP A 65 57.25 -0.17 6.30
CA ASP A 65 58.46 0.27 5.59
C ASP A 65 58.93 -0.78 4.58
N ILE A 66 59.97 -0.45 3.80
CA ILE A 66 60.51 -1.35 2.77
C ILE A 66 60.99 -2.69 3.36
N ALA A 67 61.53 -2.68 4.57
CA ALA A 67 62.06 -3.87 5.21
C ALA A 67 60.96 -4.86 5.64
N SER A 68 59.73 -4.35 5.85
CA SER A 68 58.55 -5.16 6.17
C SER A 68 57.94 -5.91 4.98
N LEU A 69 58.35 -5.58 3.74
CA LEU A 69 57.86 -6.23 2.52
C LEU A 69 58.53 -7.60 2.30
N ASP A 70 57.84 -8.51 1.62
CA ASP A 70 58.43 -9.79 1.20
C ASP A 70 59.73 -9.57 0.39
N PRO A 71 60.78 -10.40 0.54
CA PRO A 71 62.03 -10.27 -0.22
C PRO A 71 61.87 -10.22 -1.74
N SER A 72 60.82 -10.84 -2.29
CA SER A 72 60.52 -10.82 -3.73
C SER A 72 59.76 -9.56 -4.20
N ASN A 73 59.32 -8.70 -3.27
CA ASN A 73 58.54 -7.52 -3.61
C ASN A 73 59.36 -6.53 -4.47
N PRO A 74 58.84 -6.05 -5.62
CA PRO A 74 59.58 -5.13 -6.48
C PRO A 74 60.04 -3.85 -5.76
N ALA A 75 59.24 -3.32 -4.83
CA ALA A 75 59.61 -2.16 -4.03
C ALA A 75 60.81 -2.42 -3.10
N ARG A 76 61.01 -3.67 -2.67
CA ARG A 76 62.16 -4.07 -1.86
C ARG A 76 63.40 -4.35 -2.71
N LEU A 77 63.21 -4.90 -3.91
CA LEU A 77 64.28 -5.14 -4.88
C LEU A 77 64.78 -3.85 -5.55
N LYS A 78 63.91 -2.84 -5.66
CA LYS A 78 64.15 -1.55 -6.31
C LYS A 78 63.73 -0.39 -5.40
N PRO A 79 64.43 -0.17 -4.26
CA PRO A 79 64.07 0.89 -3.32
C PRO A 79 64.12 2.29 -3.96
N GLU A 80 64.89 2.49 -5.04
CA GLU A 80 64.94 3.72 -5.82
C GLU A 80 63.64 4.05 -6.57
N TRP A 81 62.72 3.09 -6.68
CA TRP A 81 61.38 3.32 -7.25
C TRP A 81 60.36 3.84 -6.24
N VAL A 82 60.70 3.82 -4.96
CA VAL A 82 59.76 3.98 -3.85
C VAL A 82 59.81 5.39 -3.29
N VAL A 83 58.64 5.99 -3.09
CA VAL A 83 58.45 7.25 -2.40
C VAL A 83 57.63 7.00 -1.13
N LYS A 84 58.16 7.44 0.01
CA LYS A 84 57.40 7.51 1.25
C LYS A 84 56.64 8.83 1.30
N HIS A 85 55.32 8.75 1.35
CA HIS A 85 54.43 9.90 1.39
C HIS A 85 54.12 10.31 2.83
N THR A 86 53.58 11.52 3.01
CA THR A 86 53.28 12.13 4.32
C THR A 86 52.18 11.41 5.09
N ASP A 87 51.30 10.68 4.39
CA ASP A 87 50.32 9.75 4.98
C ASP A 87 50.96 8.51 5.63
N GLY A 88 52.29 8.38 5.52
CA GLY A 88 53.11 7.30 6.04
C GLY A 88 53.29 6.14 5.07
N ASN A 89 52.50 6.05 4.00
CA ASN A 89 52.53 4.92 3.07
C ASN A 89 53.66 5.03 2.04
N LEU A 90 54.01 3.88 1.47
CA LEU A 90 54.94 3.75 0.36
C LEU A 90 54.17 3.64 -0.96
N TYR A 91 54.65 4.35 -1.96
CA TYR A 91 54.11 4.37 -3.31
C TYR A 91 55.24 4.22 -4.33
N TYR A 92 54.97 3.56 -5.45
CA TYR A 92 55.88 3.64 -6.58
C TYR A 92 55.79 5.03 -7.22
N SER A 93 56.92 5.58 -7.67
CA SER A 93 56.96 6.88 -8.34
C SER A 93 56.48 6.78 -9.80
N PRO A 94 55.35 7.40 -10.18
CA PRO A 94 54.82 7.31 -11.55
C PRO A 94 55.74 7.96 -12.60
N GLY A 95 56.63 8.86 -12.15
CA GLY A 95 57.61 9.55 -12.99
C GLY A 95 58.78 8.69 -13.45
N ILE A 96 58.91 7.46 -12.96
CA ILE A 96 59.96 6.52 -13.36
C ILE A 96 59.42 5.59 -14.46
N PRO A 97 60.00 5.58 -15.68
CA PRO A 97 59.51 4.75 -16.77
C PRO A 97 59.43 3.25 -16.44
N GLU A 98 60.39 2.74 -15.68
CA GLU A 98 60.45 1.34 -15.27
C GLU A 98 59.31 0.96 -14.31
N VAL A 99 58.80 1.90 -13.51
CA VAL A 99 57.60 1.71 -12.67
C VAL A 99 56.36 1.55 -13.56
N ARG A 100 56.19 2.39 -14.58
CA ARG A 100 55.06 2.25 -15.51
C ARG A 100 55.13 0.90 -16.23
N LYS A 101 56.32 0.49 -16.65
CA LYS A 101 56.55 -0.83 -17.26
C LYS A 101 56.22 -1.98 -16.31
N LEU A 102 56.51 -1.86 -15.00
CA LEU A 102 56.11 -2.86 -14.01
C LEU A 102 54.59 -3.04 -13.96
N VAL A 103 53.83 -1.94 -13.95
CA VAL A 103 52.36 -1.98 -13.94
C VAL A 103 51.82 -2.61 -15.23
N ILE A 104 52.34 -2.20 -16.38
CA ILE A 104 51.94 -2.75 -17.70
C ILE A 104 52.25 -4.24 -17.78
N ASN A 105 53.44 -4.66 -17.37
CA ASN A 105 53.81 -6.07 -17.35
C ASN A 105 52.92 -6.89 -16.39
N GLY A 106 52.47 -6.30 -15.28
CA GLY A 106 51.51 -6.93 -14.37
C GLY A 106 50.15 -7.17 -15.03
N ALA A 107 49.63 -6.17 -15.75
CA ALA A 107 48.38 -6.33 -16.51
C ALA A 107 48.52 -7.36 -17.63
N LEU A 108 49.63 -7.34 -18.39
CA LEU A 108 49.92 -8.33 -19.42
C LEU A 108 50.06 -9.75 -18.85
N GLU A 109 50.70 -9.90 -17.69
CA GLU A 109 50.78 -11.20 -17.01
C GLU A 109 49.39 -11.75 -16.65
N ILE A 110 48.44 -10.88 -16.29
CA ILE A 110 47.06 -11.30 -16.05
C ILE A 110 46.39 -11.74 -17.38
N ILE A 111 46.48 -10.92 -18.43
CA ILE A 111 45.86 -11.21 -19.73
C ILE A 111 46.44 -12.50 -20.35
N GLU A 112 47.74 -12.73 -20.21
CA GLU A 112 48.41 -13.92 -20.77
C GLU A 112 48.03 -15.22 -20.06
N ASN A 113 47.65 -15.17 -18.78
CA ASN A 113 47.44 -16.36 -17.95
C ASN A 113 45.97 -16.61 -17.58
N TYR A 114 45.07 -15.64 -17.74
CA TYR A 114 43.67 -15.75 -17.31
C TYR A 114 42.72 -15.17 -18.37
N ASP A 115 41.59 -15.84 -18.58
CA ASP A 115 40.53 -15.45 -19.52
C ASP A 115 39.67 -14.32 -18.93
N ILE A 116 40.26 -13.16 -18.69
CA ILE A 116 39.55 -11.99 -18.15
C ILE A 116 38.89 -11.17 -19.27
N ASP A 117 37.79 -10.49 -18.96
CA ASP A 117 37.04 -9.67 -19.91
C ASP A 117 37.50 -8.19 -19.90
N GLY A 118 38.27 -7.80 -18.88
CA GLY A 118 38.84 -6.46 -18.85
C GLY A 118 39.88 -6.19 -17.78
N ILE A 119 40.61 -5.09 -17.97
CA ILE A 119 41.48 -4.47 -16.97
C ILE A 119 40.82 -3.20 -16.46
N HIS A 120 40.76 -3.06 -15.13
CA HIS A 120 40.18 -1.91 -14.44
C HIS A 120 41.21 -1.21 -13.56
N LEU A 121 41.31 0.11 -13.65
CA LEU A 121 42.01 0.93 -12.64
C LEU A 121 41.00 1.77 -11.85
N ASP A 122 41.27 1.98 -10.56
CA ASP A 122 40.47 2.83 -9.69
C ASP A 122 40.96 4.29 -9.68
N ASP A 123 40.66 5.01 -8.60
CA ASP A 123 40.90 6.44 -8.42
C ASP A 123 42.26 6.78 -7.77
N TYR A 124 43.21 5.84 -7.68
CA TYR A 124 44.50 6.10 -7.03
C TYR A 124 45.65 6.21 -8.03
N PHE A 125 46.04 7.45 -8.35
CA PHE A 125 47.30 7.76 -9.03
C PHE A 125 48.32 8.36 -8.05
N TYR A 126 48.53 9.68 -8.09
CA TYR A 126 49.34 10.34 -7.06
C TYR A 126 48.53 10.52 -5.77
N PRO A 127 49.11 10.28 -4.59
CA PRO A 127 48.39 10.39 -3.32
C PRO A 127 48.17 11.83 -2.84
N GLY A 128 48.79 12.83 -3.50
CA GLY A 128 48.69 14.23 -3.16
C GLY A 128 49.77 15.09 -3.83
N LYS A 129 49.68 16.41 -3.62
CA LYS A 129 50.61 17.41 -4.19
C LYS A 129 52.00 17.36 -3.55
N ASP A 130 52.08 16.89 -2.31
CA ASP A 130 53.28 16.80 -1.48
C ASP A 130 54.13 15.53 -1.74
N PHE A 131 53.96 14.91 -2.91
CA PHE A 131 54.76 13.77 -3.34
C PHE A 131 56.25 14.14 -3.52
N ASN A 132 57.16 13.34 -2.97
CA ASN A 132 58.60 13.63 -2.99
C ASN A 132 59.31 12.97 -4.19
N ASP A 133 59.11 13.52 -5.38
CA ASP A 133 59.63 13.03 -6.66
C ASP A 133 60.62 14.00 -7.33
N LYS A 134 61.16 14.97 -6.59
CA LYS A 134 62.09 15.99 -7.12
C LYS A 134 63.27 15.40 -7.88
N ALA A 135 63.84 14.30 -7.38
CA ALA A 135 64.94 13.60 -8.03
C ALA A 135 64.51 12.95 -9.36
N ALA A 136 63.31 12.36 -9.42
CA ALA A 136 62.75 11.81 -10.64
C ALA A 136 62.40 12.93 -11.65
N TYR A 137 61.87 14.06 -11.17
CA TYR A 137 61.61 15.23 -12.02
C TYR A 137 62.90 15.80 -12.63
N ALA A 138 63.96 15.95 -11.83
CA ALA A 138 65.26 16.40 -12.33
C ALA A 138 65.86 15.45 -13.39
N LYS A 139 65.55 14.16 -13.32
CA LYS A 139 66.05 13.14 -14.25
C LYS A 139 65.21 13.00 -15.52
N TYR A 140 63.88 13.05 -15.41
CA TYR A 140 62.96 12.68 -16.50
C TYR A 140 61.99 13.79 -16.92
N GLY A 141 61.91 14.89 -16.18
CA GLY A 141 60.86 15.91 -16.31
C GLY A 141 61.33 17.31 -16.68
N THR A 142 62.63 17.55 -16.86
CA THR A 142 63.19 18.89 -17.15
C THR A 142 62.72 19.51 -18.47
N ALA A 143 62.15 18.70 -19.37
CA ALA A 143 61.51 19.18 -20.60
C ALA A 143 60.15 19.85 -20.37
N TYR A 144 59.55 19.70 -19.17
CA TYR A 144 58.26 20.29 -18.81
C TYR A 144 58.46 21.59 -18.03
N GLY A 145 57.67 22.61 -18.35
CA GLY A 145 57.78 23.93 -17.71
C GLY A 145 57.42 23.96 -16.21
N ASN A 146 56.71 22.94 -15.71
CA ASN A 146 56.47 22.75 -14.28
C ASN A 146 56.28 21.25 -13.94
N ILE A 147 56.43 20.93 -12.66
CA ILE A 147 56.34 19.54 -12.17
C ILE A 147 54.91 18.99 -12.23
N ASP A 148 53.89 19.83 -12.12
CA ASP A 148 52.49 19.38 -12.13
C ASP A 148 52.05 18.87 -13.51
N ASP A 149 52.48 19.54 -14.59
CA ASP A 149 52.29 19.08 -15.97
C ASP A 149 53.02 17.77 -16.22
N TRP A 150 54.26 17.65 -15.71
CA TRP A 150 55.01 16.40 -15.80
C TRP A 150 54.32 15.27 -15.04
N ARG A 151 53.81 15.51 -13.83
CA ARG A 151 53.05 14.52 -13.05
C ARG A 151 51.79 14.05 -13.79
N ARG A 152 51.01 14.98 -14.35
CA ARG A 152 49.84 14.66 -15.19
C ARG A 152 50.26 13.81 -16.39
N ASP A 153 51.31 14.20 -17.08
CA ASP A 153 51.78 13.47 -18.26
C ASP A 153 52.32 12.08 -17.92
N ASN A 154 52.90 11.87 -16.74
CA ASN A 154 53.30 10.53 -16.29
C ASN A 154 52.10 9.60 -16.11
N VAL A 155 50.98 10.11 -15.58
CA VAL A 155 49.74 9.34 -15.50
C VAL A 155 49.17 9.09 -16.90
N ASN A 156 49.13 10.12 -17.75
CA ASN A 156 48.68 9.99 -19.14
C ASN A 156 49.48 8.94 -19.92
N LYS A 157 50.80 8.90 -19.71
CA LYS A 157 51.68 7.89 -20.29
C LYS A 157 51.34 6.49 -19.82
N LEU A 158 51.11 6.27 -18.51
CA LEU A 158 50.65 4.97 -18.03
C LEU A 158 49.36 4.56 -18.73
N ILE A 159 48.36 5.44 -18.77
CA ILE A 159 47.06 5.16 -19.40
C ILE A 159 47.22 4.84 -20.90
N SER A 160 47.97 5.66 -21.63
CA SER A 160 48.18 5.45 -23.07
C SER A 160 48.99 4.19 -23.38
N GLU A 161 50.07 3.93 -22.62
CA GLU A 161 50.94 2.77 -22.80
C GLU A 161 50.20 1.48 -22.41
N LEU A 162 49.44 1.48 -21.32
CA LEU A 162 48.63 0.35 -20.89
C LEU A 162 47.50 0.05 -21.88
N SER A 163 46.79 1.07 -22.36
CA SER A 163 45.75 0.92 -23.40
C SER A 163 46.30 0.24 -24.65
N LYS A 164 47.46 0.69 -25.15
CA LYS A 164 48.14 0.07 -26.29
C LYS A 164 48.54 -1.37 -26.00
N ALA A 165 49.05 -1.65 -24.80
CA ALA A 165 49.48 -2.98 -24.40
C ALA A 165 48.29 -3.96 -24.33
N VAL A 166 47.18 -3.57 -23.68
CA VAL A 166 45.95 -4.37 -23.58
C VAL A 166 45.39 -4.68 -24.97
N LYS A 167 45.23 -3.64 -25.81
CA LYS A 167 44.75 -3.80 -27.20
C LYS A 167 45.65 -4.69 -28.05
N SER A 168 46.95 -4.69 -27.80
CA SER A 168 47.90 -5.56 -28.51
C SER A 168 47.91 -7.01 -28.01
N ALA A 169 47.49 -7.24 -26.76
CA ALA A 169 47.48 -8.55 -26.13
C ALA A 169 46.18 -9.32 -26.40
N GLY A 170 45.05 -8.64 -26.60
CA GLY A 170 43.80 -9.27 -27.03
C GLY A 170 42.70 -8.26 -27.38
N GLU A 171 42.05 -8.43 -28.53
CA GLU A 171 40.97 -7.54 -29.01
C GLU A 171 39.69 -7.63 -28.17
N ALA A 172 39.53 -8.70 -27.38
CA ALA A 172 38.35 -8.95 -26.55
C ALA A 172 38.44 -8.38 -25.11
N VAL A 173 39.63 -7.91 -24.68
CA VAL A 173 39.84 -7.42 -23.31
C VAL A 173 39.63 -5.90 -23.26
N SER A 174 38.63 -5.45 -22.52
CA SER A 174 38.35 -4.03 -22.34
C SER A 174 39.31 -3.37 -21.35
N PHE A 175 39.62 -2.09 -21.56
CA PHE A 175 40.37 -1.28 -20.59
C PHE A 175 39.56 -0.08 -20.12
N GLY A 176 39.39 0.06 -18.81
CA GLY A 176 38.71 1.22 -18.24
C GLY A 176 39.21 1.67 -16.89
N VAL A 177 38.76 2.87 -16.51
CA VAL A 177 39.18 3.54 -15.27
C VAL A 177 37.97 4.09 -14.53
N SER A 178 37.92 3.90 -13.21
CA SER A 178 36.95 4.53 -12.31
C SER A 178 37.58 5.71 -11.55
N PRO A 179 37.58 6.93 -12.13
CA PRO A 179 38.21 8.08 -11.49
C PRO A 179 37.33 8.71 -10.40
N PHE A 180 37.93 9.62 -9.62
CA PHE A 180 37.17 10.54 -8.78
C PHE A 180 36.16 11.35 -9.61
N GLY A 181 34.97 11.60 -9.03
CA GLY A 181 33.84 12.16 -9.75
C GLY A 181 34.00 13.61 -10.25
N ILE A 182 34.94 14.40 -9.70
CA ILE A 182 35.20 15.77 -10.13
C ILE A 182 36.58 15.84 -10.81
N TRP A 183 36.60 16.06 -12.13
CA TRP A 183 37.85 16.32 -12.87
C TRP A 183 38.46 17.67 -12.49
N ALA A 184 37.70 18.76 -12.67
CA ALA A 184 38.03 20.11 -12.26
C ALA A 184 36.76 20.89 -11.95
N ASN A 185 36.83 21.84 -11.02
CA ASN A 185 35.76 22.78 -10.74
C ASN A 185 35.73 23.86 -11.83
N LYS A 186 34.53 24.29 -12.24
CA LYS A 186 34.33 25.33 -13.25
C LYS A 186 35.03 26.66 -12.92
N SER A 187 35.18 26.97 -11.64
CA SER A 187 35.88 28.17 -11.16
C SER A 187 37.40 28.12 -11.38
N ALA A 188 38.00 26.93 -11.42
CA ALA A 188 39.43 26.75 -11.66
C ALA A 188 39.74 26.46 -13.14
N ASN A 189 38.81 25.82 -13.84
CA ASN A 189 38.95 25.49 -15.26
C ASN A 189 37.58 25.65 -15.94
N THR A 190 37.49 26.45 -17.01
CA THR A 190 36.22 26.74 -17.69
C THR A 190 35.56 25.51 -18.33
N LEU A 191 36.32 24.44 -18.57
CA LEU A 191 35.82 23.16 -19.05
C LEU A 191 35.33 22.24 -17.92
N GLY A 192 35.51 22.64 -16.66
CA GLY A 192 35.16 21.88 -15.48
C GLY A 192 33.66 21.84 -15.19
N SER A 193 33.27 20.97 -14.25
CA SER A 193 31.89 20.83 -13.80
C SER A 193 31.51 21.93 -12.82
N ASP A 194 30.23 22.27 -12.74
CA ASP A 194 29.70 23.24 -11.77
C ASP A 194 29.68 22.67 -10.34
N THR A 195 30.88 22.54 -9.77
CA THR A 195 31.16 21.95 -8.47
C THR A 195 32.21 22.78 -7.71
N ARG A 196 32.38 22.48 -6.42
CA ARG A 196 33.29 23.21 -5.50
C ARG A 196 34.17 22.26 -4.68
N GLY A 197 34.35 21.02 -5.13
CA GLY A 197 35.02 19.95 -4.39
C GLY A 197 36.52 19.83 -4.67
N MET A 198 37.12 18.71 -4.22
CA MET A 198 38.47 18.29 -4.62
C MET A 198 38.53 18.09 -6.14
N GLN A 199 39.69 18.34 -6.76
CA GLN A 199 39.82 18.35 -8.21
C GLN A 199 40.87 17.34 -8.66
N TYR A 200 40.43 16.27 -9.31
CA TYR A 200 41.30 15.15 -9.67
C TYR A 200 42.46 15.56 -10.59
N TYR A 201 42.22 16.53 -11.48
CA TYR A 201 43.23 17.09 -12.39
C TYR A 201 44.39 17.80 -11.67
N TYR A 202 44.10 18.49 -10.56
CA TYR A 202 45.08 19.31 -9.84
C TYR A 202 45.63 18.63 -8.60
N ASP A 203 44.82 17.85 -7.90
CA ASP A 203 45.16 17.32 -6.57
C ASP A 203 45.77 15.92 -6.62
N GLN A 204 45.47 15.14 -7.67
CA GLN A 204 46.02 13.80 -7.89
C GLN A 204 46.55 13.57 -9.31
N TYR A 205 46.63 14.64 -10.11
CA TYR A 205 47.27 14.68 -11.42
C TYR A 205 46.66 13.72 -12.47
N ALA A 206 45.35 13.50 -12.41
CA ALA A 206 44.64 12.62 -13.33
C ALA A 206 43.79 13.40 -14.33
N ASP A 207 44.23 13.43 -15.59
CA ASP A 207 43.55 14.15 -16.67
C ASP A 207 42.54 13.27 -17.42
N THR A 208 41.49 12.88 -16.70
CA THR A 208 40.43 11.99 -17.20
C THR A 208 39.73 12.52 -18.44
N ARG A 209 39.56 13.84 -18.55
CA ARG A 209 38.98 14.46 -19.75
C ARG A 209 39.84 14.19 -20.99
N LYS A 210 41.17 14.28 -20.88
CA LYS A 210 42.07 13.94 -21.99
C LYS A 210 41.95 12.46 -22.36
N TRP A 211 41.89 11.56 -21.38
CA TRP A 211 41.79 10.12 -21.64
C TRP A 211 40.54 9.77 -22.46
N VAL A 212 39.41 10.40 -22.13
CA VAL A 212 38.17 10.23 -22.88
C VAL A 212 38.25 10.88 -24.27
N LYS A 213 38.67 12.15 -24.35
CA LYS A 213 38.69 12.89 -25.63
C LYS A 213 39.69 12.33 -26.64
N GLU A 214 40.75 11.65 -26.19
CA GLU A 214 41.73 10.98 -27.04
C GLU A 214 41.44 9.48 -27.26
N GLY A 215 40.34 8.95 -26.71
CA GLY A 215 39.95 7.54 -26.90
C GLY A 215 40.96 6.55 -26.31
N LEU A 216 41.60 6.90 -25.18
CA LEU A 216 42.63 6.08 -24.55
C LEU A 216 42.07 4.91 -23.72
N LEU A 217 40.76 4.90 -23.47
CA LEU A 217 40.05 3.89 -22.68
C LEU A 217 38.86 3.38 -23.49
N ASP A 218 38.41 2.17 -23.22
CA ASP A 218 37.17 1.64 -23.78
C ASP A 218 35.96 2.08 -22.93
N TYR A 219 36.14 2.27 -21.62
CA TYR A 219 35.13 2.88 -20.76
C TYR A 219 35.72 3.78 -19.66
N ILE A 220 34.88 4.67 -19.13
CA ILE A 220 35.16 5.47 -17.92
C ILE A 220 34.00 5.37 -16.92
N ALA A 221 34.35 5.28 -15.63
CA ALA A 221 33.40 5.04 -14.55
C ALA A 221 33.53 6.04 -13.39
N PRO A 222 33.23 7.34 -13.58
CA PRO A 222 33.37 8.35 -12.53
C PRO A 222 32.58 8.00 -11.26
N GLN A 223 33.24 8.15 -10.11
CA GLN A 223 32.68 7.89 -8.79
C GLN A 223 31.77 9.03 -8.34
N LEU A 224 30.48 8.97 -8.70
CA LEU A 224 29.48 9.99 -8.33
C LEU A 224 28.85 9.66 -6.97
N TYR A 225 29.65 9.75 -5.91
CA TYR A 225 29.28 9.28 -4.58
C TYR A 225 28.54 10.32 -3.71
N TRP A 226 27.75 11.18 -4.34
CA TRP A 226 26.95 12.22 -3.71
C TRP A 226 25.48 12.05 -4.07
N TYR A 227 24.58 12.68 -3.29
CA TYR A 227 23.15 12.64 -3.56
C TYR A 227 22.75 13.76 -4.53
N ILE A 228 21.62 13.61 -5.19
CA ILE A 228 21.02 14.60 -6.10
C ILE A 228 20.70 15.86 -5.30
N GLY A 229 21.18 17.01 -5.79
CA GLY A 229 21.02 18.30 -5.12
C GLY A 229 22.06 18.58 -4.03
N TYR A 230 23.08 17.73 -3.85
CA TYR A 230 24.19 18.05 -2.95
C TYR A 230 24.95 19.29 -3.41
N GLU A 231 24.99 20.33 -2.58
CA GLU A 231 25.41 21.68 -3.00
C GLU A 231 26.81 21.75 -3.62
N ILE A 232 27.76 20.97 -3.10
CA ILE A 232 29.19 21.02 -3.49
C ILE A 232 29.48 20.18 -4.74
N ALA A 233 28.78 19.04 -4.88
CA ALA A 233 29.07 18.00 -5.86
C ALA A 233 27.78 17.28 -6.26
N ASP A 234 26.81 18.04 -6.76
CA ASP A 234 25.48 17.55 -7.13
C ASP A 234 25.59 16.42 -8.16
N TYR A 235 25.00 15.27 -7.82
CA TYR A 235 24.98 14.08 -8.68
C TYR A 235 24.50 14.42 -10.10
N SER A 236 23.39 15.17 -10.22
CA SER A 236 22.76 15.46 -11.51
C SER A 236 23.63 16.34 -12.41
N ARG A 237 24.34 17.31 -11.82
CA ARG A 237 25.27 18.20 -12.55
C ARG A 237 26.50 17.44 -13.02
N LEU A 238 27.03 16.56 -12.16
CA LEU A 238 28.17 15.73 -12.52
C LEU A 238 27.82 14.70 -13.59
N LEU A 239 26.65 14.06 -13.50
CA LEU A 239 26.15 13.16 -14.52
C LEU A 239 26.05 13.86 -15.89
N SER A 240 25.43 15.04 -15.93
CA SER A 240 25.31 15.82 -17.16
C SER A 240 26.68 16.20 -17.74
N TRP A 241 27.61 16.62 -16.88
CA TRP A 241 28.97 16.97 -17.31
C TRP A 241 29.73 15.76 -17.88
N TRP A 242 29.69 14.62 -17.21
CA TRP A 242 30.36 13.40 -17.70
C TRP A 242 29.76 12.88 -18.99
N ALA A 243 28.44 12.94 -19.16
CA ALA A 243 27.78 12.61 -20.41
C ALA A 243 28.26 13.51 -21.56
N ASP A 244 28.45 14.81 -21.34
CA ASP A 244 29.02 15.71 -22.36
C ASP A 244 30.50 15.40 -22.69
N VAL A 245 31.27 14.97 -21.68
CA VAL A 245 32.66 14.56 -21.88
C VAL A 245 32.75 13.31 -22.75
N THR A 246 31.90 12.30 -22.57
CA THR A 246 31.94 11.04 -23.34
C THR A 246 31.21 11.10 -24.67
N LYS A 247 30.26 12.02 -24.85
CA LYS A 247 29.46 12.17 -26.07
C LYS A 247 30.32 12.20 -27.33
N GLY A 248 30.05 11.27 -28.24
CA GLY A 248 30.68 11.16 -29.56
C GLY A 248 32.14 10.68 -29.55
N THR A 249 32.66 10.19 -28.42
CA THR A 249 34.06 9.73 -28.31
C THR A 249 34.25 8.23 -28.54
N GLY A 250 33.17 7.45 -28.45
CA GLY A 250 33.24 5.98 -28.46
C GLY A 250 33.67 5.35 -27.14
N VAL A 251 33.93 6.16 -26.10
CA VAL A 251 34.22 5.69 -24.74
C VAL A 251 32.91 5.52 -23.97
N ASP A 252 32.66 4.32 -23.45
CA ASP A 252 31.45 4.04 -22.70
C ASP A 252 31.47 4.73 -21.32
N LEU A 253 30.33 5.33 -20.94
CA LEU A 253 30.16 5.95 -19.63
C LEU A 253 29.40 5.02 -18.69
N TYR A 254 30.07 4.54 -17.65
CA TYR A 254 29.40 3.93 -16.49
C TYR A 254 29.38 4.91 -15.33
N ILE A 255 28.40 4.82 -14.44
CA ILE A 255 28.38 5.66 -13.24
C ILE A 255 28.77 4.84 -12.01
N GLY A 256 29.78 5.29 -11.27
CA GLY A 256 30.12 4.73 -9.97
C GLY A 256 29.09 5.13 -8.92
N GLN A 257 28.38 4.15 -8.37
CA GLN A 257 27.29 4.32 -7.40
C GLN A 257 27.75 4.08 -5.96
N ALA A 258 27.37 4.98 -5.04
CA ALA A 258 27.68 4.88 -3.62
C ALA A 258 26.72 3.95 -2.85
N ALA A 259 26.61 2.69 -3.26
CA ALA A 259 25.73 1.71 -2.60
C ALA A 259 26.02 1.55 -1.09
N TYR A 260 27.24 1.82 -0.63
CA TYR A 260 27.61 1.80 0.79
C TYR A 260 26.96 2.91 1.64
N LYS A 261 26.43 3.98 1.03
CA LYS A 261 25.70 5.04 1.74
C LYS A 261 24.20 4.75 1.84
N THR A 262 23.67 3.91 0.97
CA THR A 262 22.25 3.56 0.89
C THR A 262 21.81 2.71 2.10
N GLY A 263 20.58 2.94 2.57
CA GLY A 263 20.00 2.23 3.70
C GLY A 263 20.25 2.93 5.04
N ASP A 264 20.50 4.25 5.01
CA ASP A 264 20.56 5.04 6.24
C ASP A 264 19.22 4.92 6.99
N THR A 265 19.31 4.84 8.31
CA THR A 265 18.14 4.69 9.19
C THR A 265 17.64 6.03 9.73
N ASP A 266 18.41 7.11 9.58
CA ASP A 266 17.96 8.46 9.93
C ASP A 266 17.03 9.00 8.83
N PRO A 267 15.73 9.27 9.11
CA PRO A 267 14.79 9.81 8.13
C PRO A 267 15.20 11.17 7.53
N LYS A 268 16.14 11.90 8.17
CA LYS A 268 16.69 13.16 7.66
C LYS A 268 17.87 12.97 6.72
N SER A 269 18.45 11.78 6.68
CA SER A 269 19.56 11.47 5.77
C SER A 269 19.05 11.49 4.34
N PRO A 270 19.76 12.15 3.39
CA PRO A 270 19.43 12.02 1.98
C PRO A 270 19.57 10.58 1.49
N TRP A 271 20.23 9.70 2.25
CA TRP A 271 20.37 8.28 1.95
C TRP A 271 19.41 7.38 2.76
N TYR A 272 18.35 7.96 3.34
CA TYR A 272 17.34 7.21 4.08
C TYR A 272 16.66 6.14 3.19
N GLY A 273 16.70 4.89 3.64
CA GLY A 273 16.19 3.77 2.86
C GLY A 273 16.90 3.65 1.50
N ILE A 274 16.15 3.48 0.42
CA ILE A 274 16.70 3.26 -0.93
C ILE A 274 16.32 4.32 -1.97
N ALA A 275 15.47 5.28 -1.59
CA ALA A 275 14.83 6.22 -2.52
C ALA A 275 15.84 7.04 -3.33
N GLU A 276 16.94 7.47 -2.72
CA GLU A 276 17.99 8.21 -3.43
C GLU A 276 18.68 7.37 -4.50
N MET A 277 18.94 6.09 -4.23
CA MET A 277 19.53 5.19 -5.22
C MET A 277 18.56 4.96 -6.39
N GLU A 278 17.27 4.78 -6.12
CA GLU A 278 16.26 4.61 -7.16
C GLU A 278 16.17 5.84 -8.08
N LYS A 279 16.21 7.06 -7.50
CA LYS A 279 16.26 8.30 -8.27
C LYS A 279 17.50 8.40 -9.14
N GLN A 280 18.67 8.03 -8.62
CA GLN A 280 19.93 8.06 -9.38
C GLN A 280 19.92 7.06 -10.55
N LEU A 281 19.39 5.86 -10.33
CA LEU A 281 19.27 4.84 -11.37
C LEU A 281 18.28 5.25 -12.46
N GLN A 282 17.14 5.82 -12.08
CA GLN A 282 16.16 6.36 -13.02
C GLN A 282 16.80 7.48 -13.86
N LEU A 283 17.44 8.46 -13.23
CA LEU A 283 18.10 9.57 -13.91
C LEU A 283 19.20 9.09 -14.87
N ASN A 284 19.94 8.04 -14.49
CA ASN A 284 20.92 7.42 -15.37
C ASN A 284 20.27 6.77 -16.60
N SER A 285 19.14 6.07 -16.42
CA SER A 285 18.44 5.39 -17.52
C SER A 285 17.88 6.34 -18.58
N GLU A 286 17.52 7.56 -18.17
CA GLU A 286 17.04 8.61 -19.06
C GLU A 286 18.17 9.27 -19.88
N ASN A 287 19.43 9.04 -19.49
CA ASN A 287 20.60 9.58 -20.17
C ASN A 287 21.23 8.57 -21.12
N LYS A 288 21.00 8.75 -22.43
CA LYS A 288 21.50 7.88 -23.51
C LYS A 288 23.01 7.65 -23.56
N GLU A 289 23.81 8.56 -22.99
CA GLU A 289 25.27 8.43 -22.96
C GLU A 289 25.72 7.45 -21.86
N VAL A 290 24.90 7.24 -20.83
CA VAL A 290 25.17 6.28 -19.75
C VAL A 290 24.86 4.86 -20.23
N LYS A 291 25.85 3.97 -20.09
CA LYS A 291 25.79 2.57 -20.52
C LYS A 291 25.59 1.59 -19.37
N GLY A 292 25.61 2.06 -18.13
CA GLY A 292 25.49 1.21 -16.94
C GLY A 292 25.96 1.87 -15.66
N SER A 293 26.13 1.05 -14.62
CA SER A 293 26.56 1.51 -13.29
C SER A 293 27.47 0.49 -12.63
N ILE A 294 28.42 0.98 -11.82
CA ILE A 294 29.33 0.17 -11.00
C ILE A 294 29.04 0.47 -9.54
N PHE A 295 28.58 -0.53 -8.78
CA PHE A 295 28.17 -0.34 -7.39
C PHE A 295 29.33 -0.55 -6.42
N PHE A 296 29.67 0.48 -5.65
CA PHE A 296 30.63 0.35 -4.56
C PHE A 296 29.87 0.06 -3.25
N SER A 297 29.83 -1.17 -2.75
CA SER A 297 30.51 -2.39 -3.22
C SER A 297 29.59 -3.61 -3.19
N ASN A 298 30.04 -4.76 -3.69
CA ASN A 298 29.32 -6.04 -3.57
C ASN A 298 28.85 -6.31 -2.12
N ARG A 299 29.68 -5.98 -1.12
CA ARG A 299 29.31 -6.11 0.30
C ARG A 299 28.07 -5.29 0.66
N SER A 300 27.96 -4.08 0.12
CA SER A 300 26.81 -3.19 0.34
C SER A 300 25.54 -3.79 -0.23
N LEU A 301 25.62 -4.44 -1.38
CA LEU A 301 24.49 -5.16 -1.98
C LEU A 301 24.08 -6.36 -1.12
N CYS A 302 25.03 -7.24 -0.77
CA CYS A 302 24.76 -8.41 0.05
C CYS A 302 24.17 -8.07 1.44
N ASN A 303 24.57 -6.94 2.02
CA ASN A 303 24.12 -6.54 3.35
C ASN A 303 22.85 -5.67 3.34
N ASN A 304 22.32 -5.30 2.18
CA ASN A 304 21.12 -4.48 2.05
C ASN A 304 20.08 -5.18 1.14
N PRO A 305 19.18 -6.00 1.73
CA PRO A 305 18.17 -6.73 0.97
C PRO A 305 17.21 -5.83 0.18
N ALA A 306 16.84 -4.66 0.73
CA ALA A 306 15.96 -3.71 0.08
C ALA A 306 16.61 -3.15 -1.20
N LEU A 307 17.87 -2.73 -1.11
CA LEU A 307 18.64 -2.29 -2.27
C LEU A 307 18.79 -3.41 -3.30
N SER A 308 19.12 -4.63 -2.85
CA SER A 308 19.24 -5.78 -3.75
C SER A 308 17.96 -6.07 -4.51
N GLU A 309 16.80 -5.98 -3.85
CA GLU A 309 15.51 -6.21 -4.51
C GLU A 309 15.16 -5.09 -5.50
N ALA A 310 15.44 -3.83 -5.13
CA ALA A 310 15.27 -2.70 -6.05
C ALA A 310 16.15 -2.83 -7.30
N LEU A 311 17.41 -3.25 -7.16
CA LEU A 311 18.28 -3.52 -8.30
C LEU A 311 17.80 -4.68 -9.16
N LYS A 312 17.29 -5.77 -8.55
CA LYS A 312 16.67 -6.86 -9.31
C LYS A 312 15.47 -6.38 -10.10
N SER A 313 14.63 -5.55 -9.51
CA SER A 313 13.46 -4.97 -10.18
C SER A 313 13.89 -4.09 -11.36
N PHE A 314 14.84 -3.19 -11.12
CA PHE A 314 15.34 -2.24 -12.10
C PHE A 314 16.06 -2.91 -13.29
N TYR A 315 16.95 -3.87 -13.01
CA TYR A 315 17.69 -4.61 -14.03
C TYR A 315 17.00 -5.90 -14.48
N LYS A 316 15.74 -6.12 -14.07
CA LYS A 316 14.93 -7.20 -14.63
C LYS A 316 14.83 -6.91 -16.12
N LYS A 317 15.60 -7.65 -16.91
CA LYS A 317 15.53 -7.61 -18.38
C LYS A 317 14.04 -7.67 -18.73
N LYS A 318 13.51 -6.63 -19.37
CA LYS A 318 12.20 -6.68 -20.04
C LYS A 318 12.34 -7.70 -21.17
N ASN A 319 12.37 -8.98 -20.83
CA ASN A 319 11.91 -10.02 -21.72
C ASN A 319 10.51 -9.57 -22.15
N SER A 320 10.15 -9.78 -23.42
CA SER A 320 8.81 -9.49 -23.95
C SER A 320 7.77 -9.72 -22.86
N ILE A 321 7.03 -8.67 -22.46
CA ILE A 321 6.07 -8.80 -21.37
C ILE A 321 5.02 -9.80 -21.87
N PRO A 322 4.96 -11.02 -21.31
CA PRO A 322 4.03 -12.01 -21.81
C PRO A 322 2.62 -11.48 -21.58
N VAL A 323 1.76 -11.71 -22.56
CA VAL A 323 0.33 -11.43 -22.42
C VAL A 323 -0.19 -12.12 -21.17
N SER A 324 -0.83 -11.38 -20.28
CA SER A 324 -1.50 -11.91 -19.09
C SER A 324 -2.97 -11.53 -19.08
N VAL A 325 -3.81 -12.39 -18.50
CA VAL A 325 -5.23 -12.09 -18.20
C VAL A 325 -5.42 -12.28 -16.71
N SER A 326 -5.75 -11.16 -16.06
CA SER A 326 -5.89 -11.06 -14.60
C SER A 326 -7.33 -11.19 -14.16
N ARG A 327 -8.28 -10.79 -15.02
CA ARG A 327 -9.72 -10.93 -14.81
C ARG A 327 -10.37 -11.54 -16.07
N PRO A 328 -10.96 -12.75 -16.00
CA PRO A 328 -10.84 -13.68 -14.89
C PRO A 328 -9.43 -14.30 -14.86
N ALA A 329 -8.93 -14.61 -13.65
CA ALA A 329 -7.62 -15.23 -13.49
C ALA A 329 -7.57 -16.67 -14.07
N GLU A 330 -8.72 -17.33 -14.14
CA GLU A 330 -8.91 -18.70 -14.63
C GLU A 330 -10.24 -18.82 -15.40
N ASP A 331 -10.57 -20.02 -15.88
CA ASP A 331 -11.86 -20.30 -16.53
C ASP A 331 -13.00 -20.24 -15.50
N ILE A 332 -14.15 -19.66 -15.88
CA ILE A 332 -15.25 -19.40 -14.95
C ILE A 332 -16.61 -19.79 -15.52
N GLN A 333 -17.62 -19.91 -14.64
CA GLN A 333 -19.03 -20.01 -15.02
C GLN A 333 -19.79 -18.77 -14.55
N THR A 334 -20.74 -18.27 -15.35
CA THR A 334 -21.54 -17.09 -15.04
C THR A 334 -22.92 -17.14 -15.68
N THR A 335 -23.84 -16.28 -15.24
CA THR A 335 -25.13 -16.01 -15.92
C THR A 335 -25.11 -14.67 -16.67
N LEU A 336 -24.04 -13.88 -16.53
CA LEU A 336 -23.91 -12.55 -17.13
C LEU A 336 -23.95 -12.61 -18.65
N LYS A 337 -24.49 -11.56 -19.28
CA LYS A 337 -24.54 -11.42 -20.75
C LYS A 337 -23.24 -10.88 -21.33
N ASN A 338 -22.44 -10.20 -20.52
CA ASN A 338 -21.13 -9.66 -20.88
C ASN A 338 -20.16 -9.91 -19.72
N TYR A 339 -18.86 -9.87 -20.01
CA TYR A 339 -17.83 -9.98 -18.99
C TYR A 339 -16.64 -9.08 -19.34
N TYR A 340 -16.08 -8.39 -18.34
CA TYR A 340 -14.97 -7.47 -18.50
C TYR A 340 -13.65 -8.21 -18.28
N LEU A 341 -12.86 -8.31 -19.35
CA LEU A 341 -11.52 -8.87 -19.31
C LEU A 341 -10.51 -7.76 -19.02
N ASN A 342 -9.51 -8.01 -18.19
CA ASN A 342 -8.35 -7.10 -18.07
C ASN A 342 -7.04 -7.87 -17.87
N GLY A 343 -5.94 -7.18 -18.12
CA GLY A 343 -4.60 -7.76 -18.01
C GLY A 343 -3.52 -6.84 -18.53
N SER A 344 -2.32 -7.40 -18.72
CA SER A 344 -1.14 -6.69 -19.20
C SER A 344 -0.55 -7.34 -20.45
N SER A 345 0.15 -6.55 -21.25
CA SER A 345 0.82 -6.98 -22.46
C SER A 345 2.01 -6.05 -22.74
N ASP A 346 2.89 -6.40 -23.66
CA ASP A 346 3.98 -5.54 -24.06
C ASP A 346 3.45 -4.24 -24.72
N PRO A 347 3.80 -3.04 -24.19
CA PRO A 347 3.32 -1.77 -24.73
C PRO A 347 3.80 -1.48 -26.16
N GLU A 348 4.93 -2.04 -26.58
CA GLU A 348 5.54 -1.74 -27.89
C GLU A 348 4.99 -2.63 -29.02
N LYS A 349 4.20 -3.64 -28.69
CA LYS A 349 3.70 -4.65 -29.64
C LYS A 349 2.17 -4.65 -29.71
N PRO A 350 1.56 -4.90 -30.88
CA PRO A 350 0.10 -5.00 -31.00
C PRO A 350 -0.45 -6.21 -30.25
N LEU A 351 -1.54 -6.02 -29.51
CA LEU A 351 -2.29 -7.08 -28.83
C LEU A 351 -3.55 -7.44 -29.63
N TYR A 352 -3.88 -8.73 -29.71
CA TYR A 352 -5.07 -9.22 -30.39
C TYR A 352 -5.94 -10.07 -29.47
N LEU A 353 -7.26 -9.89 -29.52
CA LEU A 353 -8.29 -10.73 -28.92
C LEU A 353 -9.01 -11.52 -30.00
N ASN A 354 -8.85 -12.85 -30.00
CA ASN A 354 -9.37 -13.74 -31.04
C ASN A 354 -9.01 -13.28 -32.47
N GLY A 355 -7.80 -12.74 -32.64
CA GLY A 355 -7.30 -12.21 -33.91
C GLY A 355 -7.74 -10.78 -34.24
N VAL A 356 -8.59 -10.16 -33.42
CA VAL A 356 -9.02 -8.76 -33.58
C VAL A 356 -8.13 -7.85 -32.72
N PRO A 357 -7.57 -6.76 -33.25
CA PRO A 357 -6.75 -5.83 -32.47
C PRO A 357 -7.49 -5.31 -31.22
N VAL A 358 -6.82 -5.31 -30.07
CA VAL A 358 -7.30 -4.66 -28.86
C VAL A 358 -6.88 -3.19 -28.91
N GLU A 359 -7.83 -2.33 -29.27
CA GLU A 359 -7.64 -0.88 -29.28
C GLU A 359 -7.74 -0.32 -27.85
N LYS A 360 -6.99 0.77 -27.57
CA LYS A 360 -7.01 1.51 -26.29
C LYS A 360 -6.41 0.77 -25.10
N ARG A 361 -5.10 0.60 -25.14
CA ARG A 361 -4.27 0.22 -23.99
C ARG A 361 -3.64 1.44 -23.36
N SER A 362 -3.28 1.34 -22.08
CA SER A 362 -2.44 2.34 -21.41
C SER A 362 -1.01 2.34 -21.98
N ASP A 363 -0.22 3.36 -21.64
CA ASP A 363 1.15 3.51 -22.14
C ASP A 363 2.08 2.40 -21.62
N GLN A 364 1.76 1.81 -20.47
CA GLN A 364 2.43 0.61 -19.94
C GLN A 364 1.87 -0.71 -20.50
N GLY A 365 0.93 -0.68 -21.44
CA GLY A 365 0.42 -1.87 -22.12
C GLY A 365 -0.68 -2.61 -21.36
N TYR A 366 -1.29 -1.97 -20.36
CA TYR A 366 -2.47 -2.49 -19.68
C TYR A 366 -3.70 -2.34 -20.56
N PHE A 367 -4.59 -3.33 -20.51
CA PHE A 367 -5.80 -3.34 -21.32
C PHE A 367 -7.01 -3.75 -20.49
N GLY A 368 -8.19 -3.37 -20.98
CA GLY A 368 -9.44 -3.93 -20.51
C GLY A 368 -10.51 -3.88 -21.60
N VAL A 369 -11.30 -4.95 -21.71
CA VAL A 369 -12.23 -5.18 -22.81
C VAL A 369 -13.51 -5.83 -22.30
N LEU A 370 -14.66 -5.21 -22.52
CA LEU A 370 -15.95 -5.85 -22.30
C LEU A 370 -16.30 -6.76 -23.48
N VAL A 371 -16.51 -8.05 -23.22
CA VAL A 371 -16.89 -9.04 -24.24
C VAL A 371 -18.31 -9.54 -24.03
N PRO A 372 -19.09 -9.75 -25.11
CA PRO A 372 -20.39 -10.40 -25.01
C PRO A 372 -20.23 -11.91 -24.79
N LEU A 373 -21.17 -12.51 -24.08
CA LEU A 373 -21.23 -13.94 -23.80
C LEU A 373 -22.45 -14.57 -24.46
N MET A 374 -22.23 -15.54 -25.34
CA MET A 374 -23.25 -16.45 -25.85
C MET A 374 -23.53 -17.56 -24.83
N GLU A 375 -24.67 -18.23 -24.93
CA GLU A 375 -24.96 -19.41 -24.11
C GLU A 375 -23.91 -20.52 -24.35
N GLY A 376 -23.48 -21.20 -23.29
CA GLY A 376 -22.44 -22.21 -23.34
C GLY A 376 -21.02 -21.65 -23.21
N ALA A 377 -20.04 -22.32 -23.81
CA ALA A 377 -18.62 -21.98 -23.70
C ALA A 377 -18.24 -20.81 -24.61
N ASN A 378 -17.62 -19.76 -24.07
CA ASN A 378 -17.07 -18.64 -24.81
C ASN A 378 -15.55 -18.61 -24.61
N SER A 379 -14.78 -18.75 -25.69
CA SER A 379 -13.30 -18.77 -25.64
C SER A 379 -12.72 -17.43 -26.08
N PHE A 380 -11.87 -16.86 -25.23
CA PHE A 380 -11.18 -15.58 -25.43
C PHE A 380 -9.68 -15.81 -25.39
N THR A 381 -9.03 -15.73 -26.53
CA THR A 381 -7.57 -15.86 -26.67
C THR A 381 -6.96 -14.49 -26.91
N LEU A 382 -6.17 -14.00 -25.96
CA LEU A 382 -5.29 -12.87 -26.17
C LEU A 382 -3.93 -13.34 -26.67
N SER A 383 -3.40 -12.66 -27.69
CA SER A 383 -2.13 -13.02 -28.29
C SER A 383 -1.33 -11.80 -28.72
N GLN A 384 -0.01 -11.89 -28.59
CA GLN A 384 0.96 -10.91 -29.01
C GLN A 384 2.24 -11.65 -29.39
N GLU A 385 2.61 -11.62 -30.67
CA GLU A 385 3.68 -12.45 -31.24
C GLU A 385 3.56 -13.92 -30.82
N ALA A 386 4.56 -14.48 -30.12
CA ALA A 386 4.56 -15.87 -29.64
C ALA A 386 3.79 -16.06 -28.32
N SER A 387 3.48 -14.99 -27.58
CA SER A 387 2.78 -15.05 -26.30
C SER A 387 1.27 -15.16 -26.52
N LYS A 388 0.62 -16.12 -25.85
CA LYS A 388 -0.84 -16.29 -25.90
C LYS A 388 -1.41 -16.78 -24.57
N VAL A 389 -2.61 -16.30 -24.23
CA VAL A 389 -3.39 -16.76 -23.08
C VAL A 389 -4.85 -16.91 -23.49
N THR A 390 -5.46 -18.04 -23.15
CA THR A 390 -6.88 -18.31 -23.40
C THR A 390 -7.65 -18.37 -22.09
N ARG A 391 -8.87 -17.82 -22.08
CA ARG A 391 -9.87 -17.97 -21.02
C ARG A 391 -11.18 -18.46 -21.60
N VAL A 392 -11.78 -19.44 -20.95
CA VAL A 392 -13.10 -19.95 -21.29
C VAL A 392 -14.11 -19.50 -20.22
N ILE A 393 -15.13 -18.77 -20.66
CA ILE A 393 -16.24 -18.33 -19.81
C ILE A 393 -17.50 -19.08 -20.23
N TYR A 394 -18.03 -19.89 -19.32
CA TYR A 394 -19.26 -20.65 -19.54
C TYR A 394 -20.46 -19.83 -19.08
N ARG A 395 -21.31 -19.41 -20.01
CA ARG A 395 -22.57 -18.74 -19.67
C ARG A 395 -23.71 -19.74 -19.57
N ASN A 396 -24.29 -19.85 -18.38
CA ASN A 396 -25.45 -20.68 -18.12
C ASN A 396 -26.71 -19.79 -18.19
N THR A 397 -27.63 -20.07 -19.13
CA THR A 397 -28.89 -19.31 -19.32
C THR A 397 -30.09 -19.93 -18.63
N ASN A 398 -29.91 -21.07 -17.96
CA ASN A 398 -30.95 -21.68 -17.15
C ASN A 398 -31.34 -20.72 -16.02
N ALA A 399 -32.31 -19.84 -16.29
CA ALA A 399 -33.33 -19.54 -15.30
C ALA A 399 -33.78 -20.91 -14.83
N SER A 400 -33.64 -21.20 -13.55
CA SER A 400 -34.08 -22.49 -13.02
C SER A 400 -35.50 -22.70 -13.51
N GLU A 401 -35.72 -23.65 -14.44
CA GLU A 401 -37.05 -24.19 -14.61
C GLU A 401 -37.53 -24.54 -13.21
N PRO A 402 -38.77 -24.19 -12.82
CA PRO A 402 -39.25 -24.50 -11.49
C PRO A 402 -38.98 -25.99 -11.25
N ALA A 403 -38.10 -26.29 -10.29
CA ALA A 403 -37.60 -27.63 -10.13
C ALA A 403 -38.80 -28.57 -9.99
N LYS A 404 -38.89 -29.54 -10.90
CA LYS A 404 -39.94 -30.55 -10.86
C LYS A 404 -39.82 -31.27 -9.52
N MET A 405 -40.90 -31.26 -8.76
CA MET A 405 -40.93 -31.92 -7.45
C MET A 405 -40.87 -33.44 -7.67
N SER A 406 -40.08 -34.13 -6.85
CA SER A 406 -40.01 -35.59 -6.84
C SER A 406 -41.28 -36.22 -6.26
N GLU A 407 -41.92 -35.53 -5.32
CA GLU A 407 -43.09 -36.02 -4.59
C GLU A 407 -44.11 -34.92 -4.30
N ALA A 408 -45.38 -35.31 -4.16
CA ALA A 408 -46.44 -34.38 -3.79
C ALA A 408 -46.38 -34.13 -2.28
N GLU A 409 -45.62 -33.12 -1.88
CA GLU A 409 -45.43 -32.71 -0.48
C GLU A 409 -45.24 -31.19 -0.30
N ILE A 410 -45.35 -30.72 0.95
CA ILE A 410 -44.97 -29.34 1.29
C ILE A 410 -43.45 -29.32 1.48
N ILE A 411 -42.76 -28.38 0.83
CA ILE A 411 -41.31 -28.25 0.94
C ILE A 411 -40.97 -27.69 2.33
N PRO A 412 -40.33 -28.44 3.24
CA PRO A 412 -40.17 -28.02 4.64
C PRO A 412 -39.37 -26.71 4.80
N ALA A 413 -38.33 -26.49 3.99
CA ALA A 413 -37.54 -25.26 4.04
C ALA A 413 -38.32 -24.00 3.59
N SER A 414 -39.48 -24.17 2.97
CA SER A 414 -40.30 -23.07 2.44
C SER A 414 -41.39 -22.59 3.40
N VAL A 415 -41.67 -23.33 4.47
CA VAL A 415 -42.72 -22.96 5.43
C VAL A 415 -42.26 -21.79 6.28
N PHE A 416 -43.18 -20.92 6.70
CA PHE A 416 -42.86 -19.77 7.56
C PHE A 416 -43.60 -19.91 8.91
N PRO A 417 -43.01 -19.53 10.05
CA PRO A 417 -41.69 -18.96 10.22
C PRO A 417 -40.59 -20.01 10.39
N GLN A 418 -39.38 -19.68 9.90
CA GLN A 418 -38.18 -20.50 10.09
C GLN A 418 -37.50 -20.24 11.44
N ASN A 419 -37.63 -19.00 11.96
CA ASN A 419 -37.10 -18.56 13.25
C ASN A 419 -38.22 -18.07 14.15
N GLN A 420 -37.97 -17.94 15.46
CA GLN A 420 -38.99 -17.49 16.41
C GLN A 420 -39.59 -16.15 15.97
N GLU A 421 -40.91 -16.12 15.81
CA GLU A 421 -41.65 -14.95 15.37
C GLU A 421 -42.48 -14.41 16.55
N TYR A 422 -42.26 -13.15 16.91
CA TYR A 422 -43.07 -12.45 17.91
C TYR A 422 -43.51 -11.11 17.36
N ARG A 423 -44.79 -10.77 17.57
CA ARG A 423 -45.39 -9.53 17.07
C ARG A 423 -46.29 -8.88 18.10
N ASN A 424 -46.48 -7.58 17.94
CA ASN A 424 -47.48 -6.85 18.71
C ASN A 424 -48.90 -7.18 18.20
N PRO A 425 -49.93 -7.13 19.06
CA PRO A 425 -51.32 -7.21 18.63
C PRO A 425 -51.65 -6.26 17.48
N GLY A 426 -52.39 -6.76 16.48
CA GLY A 426 -52.82 -6.01 15.30
C GLY A 426 -51.79 -5.97 14.16
N GLU A 427 -50.52 -6.28 14.41
CA GLU A 427 -49.54 -6.45 13.33
C GLU A 427 -49.93 -7.65 12.44
N LYS A 428 -49.49 -7.62 11.17
CA LYS A 428 -49.78 -8.68 10.20
C LYS A 428 -48.49 -9.41 9.83
N ILE A 429 -48.57 -10.73 9.70
CA ILE A 429 -47.50 -11.58 9.16
C ILE A 429 -47.99 -12.37 7.97
N THR A 430 -47.11 -12.65 7.02
CA THR A 430 -47.43 -13.50 5.86
C THR A 430 -46.97 -14.92 6.12
N LEU A 431 -47.91 -15.76 6.56
CA LEU A 431 -47.71 -17.21 6.63
C LEU A 431 -47.54 -17.72 5.21
N SER A 432 -46.53 -18.55 4.96
CA SER A 432 -46.25 -19.04 3.61
C SER A 432 -45.67 -20.44 3.60
N CYS A 433 -45.89 -21.17 2.51
CA CYS A 433 -45.22 -22.43 2.19
C CYS A 433 -45.18 -22.62 0.67
N LYS A 434 -44.34 -23.52 0.16
CA LYS A 434 -44.38 -24.04 -1.20
C LYS A 434 -44.95 -25.46 -1.18
N ALA A 435 -45.91 -25.71 -2.06
CA ALA A 435 -46.59 -27.00 -2.22
C ALA A 435 -46.91 -27.21 -3.71
N PRO A 436 -47.33 -28.40 -4.16
CA PRO A 436 -47.62 -28.64 -5.57
C PRO A 436 -48.64 -27.65 -6.13
N TYR A 437 -48.39 -27.11 -7.31
CA TYR A 437 -49.30 -26.28 -8.08
C TYR A 437 -50.63 -27.00 -8.27
N GLY A 438 -51.75 -26.28 -8.06
CA GLY A 438 -53.09 -26.86 -8.06
C GLY A 438 -53.51 -27.53 -6.74
N SER A 439 -52.67 -27.52 -5.70
CA SER A 439 -53.08 -27.92 -4.34
C SER A 439 -54.08 -26.95 -3.73
N THR A 440 -54.97 -27.47 -2.88
CA THR A 440 -55.61 -26.64 -1.85
C THR A 440 -54.73 -26.67 -0.60
N VAL A 441 -54.44 -25.51 -0.02
CA VAL A 441 -53.55 -25.41 1.15
C VAL A 441 -54.24 -24.62 2.26
N ARG A 442 -54.13 -25.12 3.49
CA ARG A 442 -54.57 -24.44 4.71
C ARG A 442 -53.43 -24.37 5.72
N VAL A 443 -53.45 -23.35 6.57
CA VAL A 443 -52.55 -23.23 7.72
C VAL A 443 -53.36 -23.19 9.01
N GLN A 444 -52.94 -23.98 10.00
CA GLN A 444 -53.51 -24.01 11.34
C GLN A 444 -52.58 -23.31 12.33
N ILE A 445 -53.12 -22.36 13.09
CA ILE A 445 -52.40 -21.60 14.12
C ILE A 445 -53.40 -21.03 15.13
N GLY A 446 -53.03 -21.00 16.43
CA GLY A 446 -53.91 -20.46 17.48
C GLY A 446 -55.26 -21.17 17.58
N GLY A 447 -55.31 -22.47 17.28
CA GLY A 447 -56.53 -23.28 17.32
C GLY A 447 -57.52 -23.03 16.17
N LYS A 448 -57.14 -22.25 15.14
CA LYS A 448 -57.98 -21.94 13.96
C LYS A 448 -57.29 -22.40 12.67
N SER A 449 -58.07 -22.59 11.61
CA SER A 449 -57.62 -23.04 10.29
C SER A 449 -57.97 -22.00 9.22
N TYR A 450 -57.02 -21.69 8.34
CA TYR A 450 -57.15 -20.62 7.34
C TYR A 450 -56.76 -21.13 5.95
N SER A 451 -57.59 -20.86 4.94
CA SER A 451 -57.28 -21.17 3.54
C SER A 451 -56.22 -20.20 2.99
N MET A 452 -55.20 -20.76 2.34
CA MET A 452 -54.09 -20.00 1.75
C MET A 452 -54.32 -19.76 0.26
N LYS A 453 -53.80 -18.65 -0.26
CA LYS A 453 -53.89 -18.27 -1.68
C LYS A 453 -52.60 -18.64 -2.42
N PRO A 454 -52.68 -19.34 -3.57
CA PRO A 454 -51.53 -19.58 -4.44
C PRO A 454 -51.03 -18.26 -5.04
N SER A 455 -49.75 -18.22 -5.39
CA SER A 455 -49.14 -17.04 -6.04
C SER A 455 -49.47 -16.95 -7.52
N GLY A 456 -49.81 -18.07 -8.16
CA GLY A 456 -50.15 -18.12 -9.59
C GLY A 456 -48.94 -17.96 -10.51
N ALA A 457 -47.71 -18.01 -9.97
CA ALA A 457 -46.47 -17.85 -10.72
C ALA A 457 -46.15 -19.03 -11.66
N VAL A 458 -46.84 -20.17 -11.49
CA VAL A 458 -46.73 -21.35 -12.36
C VAL A 458 -48.03 -21.45 -13.17
N THR A 459 -47.95 -21.36 -14.50
CA THR A 459 -49.13 -21.46 -15.38
C THR A 459 -48.88 -22.49 -16.49
N GLY A 460 -49.88 -23.32 -16.78
CA GLY A 460 -49.93 -24.10 -18.03
C GLY A 460 -48.98 -25.32 -18.12
N THR A 461 -48.45 -25.82 -17.01
CA THR A 461 -47.49 -26.94 -17.03
C THR A 461 -48.13 -28.30 -16.71
N SER A 462 -47.86 -29.32 -17.54
CA SER A 462 -48.17 -30.73 -17.25
C SER A 462 -47.06 -31.35 -16.39
N GLY A 463 -47.24 -31.36 -15.07
CA GLY A 463 -46.24 -31.95 -14.16
C GLY A 463 -46.40 -31.53 -12.70
N LEU A 464 -45.53 -32.04 -11.84
CA LEU A 464 -45.51 -31.73 -10.42
C LEU A 464 -44.51 -30.59 -10.16
N TYR A 465 -45.01 -29.38 -10.01
CA TYR A 465 -44.22 -28.17 -9.80
C TYR A 465 -44.67 -27.48 -8.52
N ALA A 466 -43.78 -26.76 -7.84
CA ALA A 466 -44.13 -26.05 -6.61
C ALA A 466 -44.70 -24.65 -6.90
N ASP A 467 -45.85 -24.31 -6.30
CA ASP A 467 -46.37 -22.94 -6.20
C ASP A 467 -46.22 -22.45 -4.75
N ARG A 468 -46.08 -21.13 -4.57
CA ARG A 468 -46.04 -20.49 -3.26
C ARG A 468 -47.46 -20.18 -2.81
N PHE A 469 -47.83 -20.66 -1.64
CA PHE A 469 -49.11 -20.36 -0.98
C PHE A 469 -48.88 -19.38 0.16
N THR A 470 -49.77 -18.40 0.31
CA THR A 470 -49.66 -17.37 1.35
C THR A 470 -50.99 -17.11 2.06
N TYR A 471 -50.92 -16.69 3.32
CA TYR A 471 -52.04 -16.15 4.07
C TYR A 471 -51.55 -15.01 4.96
N GLU A 472 -52.21 -13.85 4.87
CA GLU A 472 -51.95 -12.71 5.74
C GLU A 472 -52.68 -12.93 7.07
N TYR A 473 -51.92 -13.20 8.13
CA TYR A 473 -52.42 -13.45 9.47
C TYR A 473 -52.26 -12.21 10.34
N ALA A 474 -53.38 -11.68 10.85
CA ALA A 474 -53.41 -10.59 11.81
C ALA A 474 -53.21 -11.14 13.24
N ILE A 475 -52.25 -10.58 13.97
CA ILE A 475 -51.87 -11.02 15.30
C ILE A 475 -52.98 -10.66 16.29
N PRO A 476 -53.55 -11.63 17.02
CA PRO A 476 -54.70 -11.40 17.88
C PRO A 476 -54.36 -10.52 19.09
N ALA A 477 -55.36 -9.75 19.53
CA ALA A 477 -55.29 -8.99 20.77
C ALA A 477 -55.81 -9.80 21.96
N TYR A 478 -55.19 -9.62 23.12
CA TYR A 478 -55.56 -10.28 24.37
C TYR A 478 -55.74 -9.24 25.49
N LYS A 479 -56.60 -9.55 26.47
CA LYS A 479 -56.85 -8.73 27.67
C LYS A 479 -56.15 -9.34 28.90
N GLY A 480 -56.06 -8.55 29.98
CA GLY A 480 -55.48 -8.97 31.27
C GLY A 480 -54.00 -8.58 31.42
N THR A 481 -53.29 -9.24 32.34
CA THR A 481 -51.89 -8.93 32.67
C THR A 481 -50.99 -9.06 31.44
N PRO A 482 -50.19 -8.02 31.10
CA PRO A 482 -49.25 -8.06 29.99
C PRO A 482 -48.26 -9.22 30.10
N ARG A 483 -48.16 -10.00 29.04
CA ARG A 483 -47.28 -11.18 28.94
C ARG A 483 -47.04 -11.55 27.47
N ASN A 484 -46.07 -12.42 27.25
CA ASN A 484 -45.90 -13.08 25.96
C ASN A 484 -46.87 -14.26 25.86
N ILE A 485 -47.50 -14.43 24.69
CA ILE A 485 -48.44 -15.53 24.43
C ILE A 485 -47.92 -16.36 23.26
N ASP A 486 -47.80 -17.66 23.45
CA ASP A 486 -47.40 -18.61 22.41
C ASP A 486 -48.64 -19.05 21.63
N LEU A 487 -48.69 -18.80 20.32
CA LEU A 487 -49.76 -19.26 19.43
C LEU A 487 -49.48 -20.66 18.85
N GLY A 488 -48.32 -21.23 19.18
CA GLY A 488 -47.82 -22.50 18.67
C GLY A 488 -47.08 -22.38 17.34
N LYS A 489 -46.68 -23.54 16.83
CA LYS A 489 -46.08 -23.68 15.50
C LYS A 489 -47.20 -23.77 14.46
N PRO A 490 -47.21 -22.92 13.41
CA PRO A 490 -48.12 -23.10 12.29
C PRO A 490 -48.02 -24.51 11.69
N VAL A 491 -49.15 -25.17 11.45
CA VAL A 491 -49.22 -26.46 10.76
C VAL A 491 -49.84 -26.25 9.38
N TYR A 492 -49.04 -26.46 8.33
CA TYR A 492 -49.46 -26.35 6.95
C TYR A 492 -49.99 -27.70 6.47
N ILE A 493 -51.14 -27.70 5.80
CA ILE A 493 -51.79 -28.91 5.32
C ILE A 493 -52.16 -28.67 3.86
N MET A 494 -51.70 -29.55 2.98
CA MET A 494 -52.02 -29.52 1.56
C MET A 494 -52.90 -30.71 1.19
N ASN A 495 -53.73 -30.53 0.16
CA ASN A 495 -54.38 -31.59 -0.58
C ASN A 495 -54.12 -31.40 -2.08
N TYR A 496 -53.35 -32.31 -2.66
CA TYR A 496 -53.06 -32.39 -4.08
C TYR A 496 -53.68 -33.67 -4.67
N LYS A 497 -54.75 -33.54 -5.46
CA LYS A 497 -55.44 -34.65 -6.13
C LYS A 497 -55.77 -35.85 -5.20
N GLY A 498 -56.20 -35.56 -3.96
CA GLY A 498 -56.53 -36.57 -2.95
C GLY A 498 -55.37 -36.97 -2.03
N THR A 499 -54.13 -36.60 -2.36
CA THR A 499 -52.97 -36.79 -1.47
C THR A 499 -52.90 -35.67 -0.45
N VAL A 500 -53.04 -36.03 0.84
CA VAL A 500 -52.95 -35.08 1.95
C VAL A 500 -51.62 -35.23 2.68
N LYS A 501 -50.88 -34.12 2.81
CA LYS A 501 -49.63 -34.05 3.58
C LYS A 501 -49.68 -32.83 4.49
N SER A 502 -48.95 -32.90 5.59
CA SER A 502 -48.78 -31.78 6.51
C SER A 502 -47.31 -31.51 6.78
N CYS A 503 -46.99 -30.26 7.07
CA CYS A 503 -45.67 -29.81 7.48
C CYS A 503 -45.83 -28.78 8.61
N THR A 504 -45.18 -29.02 9.74
CA THR A 504 -45.17 -28.08 10.87
C THR A 504 -44.01 -27.12 10.70
N ALA A 505 -44.27 -25.82 10.87
CA ALA A 505 -43.21 -24.82 10.87
C ALA A 505 -42.17 -25.11 11.96
N PRO A 506 -40.87 -24.90 11.70
CA PRO A 506 -39.84 -25.20 12.69
C PRO A 506 -39.95 -24.29 13.91
N ALA A 507 -40.44 -23.05 13.74
CA ALA A 507 -40.56 -22.06 14.80
C ALA A 507 -42.00 -21.64 15.11
N LYS A 508 -42.18 -21.06 16.28
CA LYS A 508 -43.48 -20.62 16.80
C LYS A 508 -43.79 -19.20 16.36
N VAL A 509 -45.08 -18.87 16.34
CA VAL A 509 -45.56 -17.49 16.32
C VAL A 509 -46.07 -17.14 17.70
N GLY A 510 -45.73 -15.97 18.20
CA GLY A 510 -46.21 -15.47 19.48
C GLY A 510 -46.63 -14.01 19.45
N VAL A 511 -47.35 -13.62 20.50
CA VAL A 511 -47.81 -12.25 20.73
C VAL A 511 -47.04 -11.64 21.89
N ILE A 512 -46.51 -10.43 21.70
CA ILE A 512 -45.99 -9.61 22.79
C ILE A 512 -47.07 -8.59 23.14
N MET A 513 -47.74 -8.79 24.28
CA MET A 513 -48.71 -7.79 24.75
C MET A 513 -48.01 -6.47 25.10
N LYS A 514 -48.67 -5.34 24.86
CA LYS A 514 -48.15 -4.02 25.27
C LYS A 514 -47.83 -4.02 26.77
N GLY A 515 -46.57 -3.70 27.11
CA GLY A 515 -46.08 -3.70 28.50
C GLY A 515 -45.62 -5.07 29.02
N SER A 516 -45.53 -6.10 28.17
CA SER A 516 -44.96 -7.39 28.55
C SER A 516 -43.53 -7.21 29.09
N PRO A 517 -43.15 -7.86 30.21
CA PRO A 517 -41.81 -7.78 30.78
C PRO A 517 -40.82 -8.66 29.99
N PHE A 518 -40.61 -8.33 28.72
CA PHE A 518 -39.76 -9.05 27.77
C PHE A 518 -38.65 -8.14 27.26
N TYR A 519 -37.41 -8.57 27.42
CA TYR A 519 -36.23 -7.70 27.31
C TYR A 519 -35.13 -8.34 26.48
N ALA A 520 -34.31 -7.50 25.86
CA ALA A 520 -33.06 -7.87 25.22
C ALA A 520 -31.92 -7.13 25.92
N LYS A 521 -30.90 -7.87 26.35
CA LYS A 521 -29.67 -7.33 26.94
C LYS A 521 -28.51 -7.53 25.97
N VAL A 522 -27.77 -6.47 25.69
CA VAL A 522 -26.52 -6.54 24.93
C VAL A 522 -25.45 -7.18 25.81
N GLU A 523 -24.76 -8.21 25.32
CA GLU A 523 -23.64 -8.83 26.07
C GLU A 523 -22.28 -8.49 25.46
N LYS A 524 -22.21 -8.32 24.12
CA LYS A 524 -20.99 -7.92 23.41
C LYS A 524 -20.61 -6.47 23.71
N GLU A 525 -19.33 -6.13 23.54
CA GLU A 525 -18.80 -4.78 23.82
C GLU A 525 -19.59 -3.69 23.08
N ALA A 526 -19.78 -3.87 21.78
CA ALA A 526 -20.64 -3.07 20.93
C ALA A 526 -21.36 -3.97 19.91
N ILE A 527 -22.59 -3.61 19.53
CA ILE A 527 -23.39 -4.30 18.51
C ILE A 527 -24.05 -3.26 17.59
N ASN A 528 -24.37 -3.69 16.38
CA ASN A 528 -25.06 -2.84 15.41
C ASN A 528 -26.59 -2.99 15.51
N THR A 529 -27.27 -1.88 15.30
CA THR A 529 -28.72 -1.86 15.07
C THR A 529 -29.07 -1.69 13.60
N TYR A 530 -30.32 -1.97 13.25
CA TYR A 530 -30.85 -1.88 11.90
C TYR A 530 -32.26 -1.28 11.91
N ASN A 531 -32.60 -0.49 10.91
CA ASN A 531 -33.94 0.07 10.77
C ASN A 531 -35.00 -1.00 10.44
N LYS A 532 -34.58 -2.15 9.91
CA LYS A 532 -35.45 -3.28 9.57
C LYS A 532 -34.70 -4.61 9.72
N ALA A 533 -35.42 -5.65 10.14
CA ALA A 533 -34.89 -7.01 10.17
C ALA A 533 -34.37 -7.46 8.79
N GLY A 534 -33.14 -7.98 8.75
CA GLY A 534 -32.50 -8.49 7.54
C GLY A 534 -32.21 -7.45 6.46
N SER A 535 -32.16 -6.15 6.80
CA SER A 535 -31.80 -5.09 5.85
C SER A 535 -30.34 -5.22 5.38
N SER A 536 -30.11 -4.91 4.11
CA SER A 536 -28.79 -4.74 3.50
C SER A 536 -28.31 -3.28 3.52
N ASP A 537 -29.09 -2.35 4.09
CA ASP A 537 -28.82 -0.91 4.07
C ASP A 537 -27.73 -0.47 5.06
N GLY A 538 -27.07 -1.44 5.72
CA GLY A 538 -26.03 -1.22 6.73
C GLY A 538 -26.56 -0.98 8.15
N ALA A 539 -25.65 -0.77 9.09
CA ALA A 539 -25.97 -0.49 10.49
C ALA A 539 -26.51 0.93 10.67
N ALA A 540 -27.50 1.12 11.54
CA ALA A 540 -28.07 2.43 11.86
C ALA A 540 -27.32 3.08 13.03
N TYR A 541 -27.26 2.41 14.19
CA TYR A 541 -26.61 2.89 15.40
C TYR A 541 -25.82 1.78 16.10
N GLU A 542 -25.03 2.15 17.11
CA GLU A 542 -24.36 1.21 18.01
C GLU A 542 -25.08 1.11 19.36
N LEU A 543 -25.13 -0.09 19.93
CA LEU A 543 -25.49 -0.32 21.34
C LEU A 543 -24.33 -1.01 22.05
N TYR A 544 -24.20 -0.77 23.35
CA TYR A 544 -23.04 -1.21 24.14
C TYR A 544 -23.38 -2.23 25.22
N SER A 545 -22.37 -2.98 25.66
CA SER A 545 -22.53 -4.06 26.64
C SER A 545 -23.33 -3.66 27.88
N GLY A 546 -24.30 -4.51 28.21
CA GLY A 546 -25.23 -4.37 29.31
C GLY A 546 -26.26 -3.26 29.14
N MET A 547 -26.44 -2.67 27.97
CA MET A 547 -27.67 -1.94 27.62
C MET A 547 -28.83 -2.92 27.53
N VAL A 548 -30.01 -2.47 27.97
CA VAL A 548 -31.24 -3.28 27.99
C VAL A 548 -32.38 -2.47 27.39
N ASP A 549 -33.19 -3.09 26.54
CA ASP A 549 -34.44 -2.49 26.05
C ASP A 549 -35.57 -3.55 26.02
N SER A 550 -36.81 -3.09 26.03
CA SER A 550 -37.99 -3.93 25.88
C SER A 550 -38.08 -4.46 24.46
N VAL A 551 -38.35 -5.75 24.32
CA VAL A 551 -38.59 -6.40 23.03
C VAL A 551 -40.01 -6.13 22.59
N THR A 552 -40.15 -5.57 21.39
CA THR A 552 -41.44 -5.27 20.75
C THR A 552 -41.73 -6.16 19.54
N GLY A 553 -40.79 -7.02 19.15
CA GLY A 553 -40.98 -7.99 18.07
C GLY A 553 -39.75 -8.87 17.86
N MET A 554 -39.93 -10.01 17.19
CA MET A 554 -38.84 -10.87 16.73
C MET A 554 -39.19 -11.39 15.34
N SER A 555 -38.22 -11.37 14.41
CA SER A 555 -38.41 -11.89 13.06
C SER A 555 -37.10 -12.13 12.35
N GLY A 556 -37.00 -13.25 11.63
CA GLY A 556 -35.86 -13.53 10.75
C GLY A 556 -34.49 -13.58 11.43
N GLY A 557 -34.42 -13.94 12.72
CA GLY A 557 -33.19 -13.91 13.51
C GLY A 557 -32.84 -12.52 14.09
N TYR A 558 -33.81 -11.60 14.12
CA TYR A 558 -33.66 -10.27 14.69
C TYR A 558 -34.69 -10.00 15.78
N VAL A 559 -34.31 -9.13 16.71
CA VAL A 559 -35.12 -8.65 17.83
C VAL A 559 -35.38 -7.16 17.63
N ARG A 560 -36.65 -6.73 17.65
CA ARG A 560 -37.05 -5.32 17.60
C ARG A 560 -37.12 -4.78 19.01
N LEU A 561 -36.40 -3.69 19.26
CA LEU A 561 -36.35 -2.97 20.52
C LEU A 561 -37.47 -1.93 20.62
N SER A 562 -37.64 -1.27 21.76
CA SER A 562 -38.70 -0.28 21.96
C SER A 562 -38.37 1.07 21.33
N LEU A 563 -37.08 1.36 21.14
CA LEU A 563 -36.57 2.47 20.33
C LEU A 563 -36.75 2.25 18.81
N GLY A 564 -37.48 1.20 18.38
CA GLY A 564 -37.78 0.91 16.97
C GLY A 564 -36.66 0.22 16.19
N GLN A 565 -35.46 0.14 16.78
CA GLN A 565 -34.28 -0.49 16.20
C GLN A 565 -34.34 -2.02 16.25
N TRP A 566 -33.75 -2.68 15.26
CA TRP A 566 -33.59 -4.13 15.21
C TRP A 566 -32.14 -4.53 15.51
N VAL A 567 -31.94 -5.60 16.27
CA VAL A 567 -30.62 -6.18 16.55
C VAL A 567 -30.65 -7.67 16.21
N ARG A 568 -29.49 -8.28 15.90
CA ARG A 568 -29.45 -9.74 15.69
C ARG A 568 -29.71 -10.43 17.01
N ASP A 569 -30.47 -11.52 17.00
CA ASP A 569 -30.73 -12.29 18.21
C ASP A 569 -29.47 -12.94 18.79
N SER A 570 -28.47 -13.23 17.96
CA SER A 570 -27.16 -13.73 18.35
C SER A 570 -26.26 -12.69 19.05
N ASP A 571 -26.63 -11.42 19.01
CA ASP A 571 -25.89 -10.31 19.62
C ASP A 571 -26.43 -9.92 21.01
N VAL A 572 -27.59 -10.47 21.39
CA VAL A 572 -28.29 -10.13 22.64
C VAL A 572 -28.78 -11.37 23.37
N VAL A 573 -28.99 -11.25 24.68
CA VAL A 573 -29.72 -12.24 25.47
C VAL A 573 -31.15 -11.76 25.65
N VAL A 574 -32.10 -12.55 25.13
CA VAL A 574 -33.53 -12.27 25.23
C VAL A 574 -34.13 -13.03 26.42
N TYR A 575 -34.85 -12.33 27.30
CA TYR A 575 -35.40 -12.94 28.52
C TYR A 575 -36.71 -12.27 28.98
N THR A 576 -37.51 -13.00 29.75
CA THR A 576 -38.68 -12.45 30.47
C THR A 576 -38.34 -12.25 31.94
N SER A 577 -39.06 -11.33 32.61
CA SER A 577 -38.93 -11.13 34.06
C SER A 577 -40.30 -11.12 34.76
N LYS A 578 -40.29 -11.27 36.08
CA LYS A 578 -41.53 -11.33 36.90
C LYS A 578 -42.25 -9.99 37.03
N ALA A 579 -41.51 -8.89 36.92
CA ALA A 579 -42.02 -7.54 37.07
C ALA A 579 -41.48 -6.66 35.95
N GLN A 580 -42.28 -5.69 35.50
CA GLN A 580 -41.86 -4.76 34.48
C GLN A 580 -40.76 -3.84 35.02
N SER A 581 -39.58 -3.86 34.40
CA SER A 581 -38.55 -2.85 34.58
C SER A 581 -38.97 -1.56 33.87
N ARG A 582 -38.83 -0.42 34.57
CA ARG A 582 -39.07 0.92 34.04
C ARG A 582 -37.89 1.82 34.45
N PRO A 583 -36.83 1.87 33.63
CA PRO A 583 -35.72 2.79 33.88
C PRO A 583 -36.22 4.24 33.90
N ILE A 584 -35.71 5.02 34.84
CA ILE A 584 -36.04 6.44 35.01
C ILE A 584 -34.75 7.24 35.03
N ILE A 585 -34.69 8.29 34.23
CA ILE A 585 -33.67 9.35 34.30
C ILE A 585 -34.00 10.20 35.53
N LYS A 586 -33.17 10.08 36.56
CA LYS A 586 -33.33 10.75 37.85
C LYS A 586 -32.78 12.17 37.82
N ASP A 587 -31.62 12.31 37.18
CA ASP A 587 -30.89 13.57 37.12
C ASP A 587 -30.16 13.69 35.78
N ILE A 588 -29.92 14.93 35.37
CA ILE A 588 -29.24 15.26 34.13
C ILE A 588 -28.42 16.53 34.28
N GLU A 589 -27.18 16.49 33.78
CA GLU A 589 -26.24 17.60 33.89
C GLU A 589 -25.49 17.76 32.56
N TYR A 590 -25.43 18.99 32.05
CA TYR A 590 -24.55 19.33 30.94
C TYR A 590 -23.29 20.00 31.47
N ILE A 591 -22.13 19.45 31.12
CA ILE A 591 -20.83 19.95 31.54
C ILE A 591 -20.02 20.31 30.30
N SER A 592 -19.58 21.57 30.23
CA SER A 592 -18.64 22.01 29.19
C SER A 592 -17.22 21.64 29.56
N GLY A 593 -16.45 21.21 28.57
CA GLY A 593 -15.03 20.87 28.71
C GLY A 593 -14.18 21.48 27.60
N GLU A 594 -12.87 21.23 27.67
CA GLU A 594 -11.92 21.80 26.70
C GLU A 594 -12.03 21.11 25.33
N ARG A 595 -11.97 19.77 25.30
CA ARG A 595 -12.15 18.96 24.07
C ARG A 595 -13.51 18.27 23.98
N TRP A 596 -14.12 17.98 25.12
CA TRP A 596 -15.37 17.22 25.20
C TRP A 596 -16.35 17.89 26.14
N ASP A 597 -17.53 18.19 25.64
CA ASP A 597 -18.69 18.47 26.49
C ASP A 597 -19.36 17.12 26.84
N SER A 598 -20.08 17.07 27.94
CA SER A 598 -20.71 15.85 28.45
C SER A 598 -22.13 16.14 28.92
N LEU A 599 -23.10 15.42 28.36
CA LEU A 599 -24.44 15.32 28.92
C LEU A 599 -24.49 14.05 29.77
N LYS A 600 -24.42 14.20 31.10
CA LYS A 600 -24.45 13.10 32.07
C LYS A 600 -25.88 12.82 32.48
N LEU A 601 -26.25 11.55 32.48
CA LEU A 601 -27.59 11.09 32.86
C LEU A 601 -27.48 10.03 33.96
N ASP A 602 -28.05 10.30 35.13
CA ASP A 602 -28.23 9.31 36.20
C ASP A 602 -29.52 8.52 35.95
N ILE A 603 -29.41 7.20 35.76
CA ILE A 603 -30.52 6.34 35.33
C ILE A 603 -30.68 5.19 36.32
N SER A 604 -31.92 4.95 36.76
CA SER A 604 -32.23 3.95 37.78
C SER A 604 -31.88 2.50 37.41
N ALA A 605 -31.67 2.20 36.13
CA ALA A 605 -31.29 0.89 35.62
C ALA A 605 -30.59 1.02 34.25
N PRO A 606 -29.75 0.05 33.84
CA PRO A 606 -29.17 0.04 32.51
C PRO A 606 -30.24 0.06 31.42
N THR A 607 -30.07 0.91 30.43
CA THR A 607 -31.02 1.11 29.33
C THR A 607 -30.29 1.31 28.00
N ALA A 608 -30.93 0.93 26.90
CA ALA A 608 -30.47 1.31 25.57
C ALA A 608 -30.67 2.81 25.33
N ALA A 609 -29.75 3.37 24.54
CA ALA A 609 -29.86 4.72 24.00
C ALA A 609 -29.19 4.78 22.63
N ILE A 610 -29.70 5.63 21.75
CA ILE A 610 -29.14 5.93 20.43
C ILE A 610 -29.04 7.44 20.27
N ALA A 611 -28.09 7.91 19.45
CA ALA A 611 -27.93 9.33 19.17
C ALA A 611 -27.69 9.56 17.68
N ASP A 612 -28.12 10.73 17.20
CA ASP A 612 -28.01 11.16 15.81
C ASP A 612 -27.74 12.66 15.73
N PHE A 613 -27.02 13.08 14.68
CA PHE A 613 -26.73 14.49 14.42
C PHE A 613 -26.97 14.85 12.96
N ASP A 614 -27.92 15.74 12.71
CA ASP A 614 -28.32 16.13 11.35
C ASP A 614 -27.49 17.28 10.75
N GLY A 615 -26.51 17.81 11.50
CA GLY A 615 -25.75 19.01 11.16
C GLY A 615 -26.14 20.23 11.99
N THR A 616 -27.33 20.22 12.59
CA THR A 616 -27.88 21.34 13.38
C THR A 616 -28.44 20.91 14.73
N LEU A 617 -29.02 19.71 14.80
CA LEU A 617 -29.64 19.14 15.99
C LEU A 617 -28.89 17.85 16.38
N LEU A 618 -28.45 17.77 17.63
CA LEU A 618 -27.97 16.52 18.23
C LEU A 618 -29.08 15.93 19.10
N LYS A 619 -29.54 14.73 18.74
CA LYS A 619 -30.62 14.03 19.43
C LYS A 619 -30.08 12.81 20.15
N ILE A 620 -30.63 12.53 21.33
CA ILE A 620 -30.42 11.27 22.04
C ILE A 620 -31.75 10.71 22.51
N ASP A 621 -32.08 9.51 22.01
CA ASP A 621 -33.24 8.72 22.38
C ASP A 621 -32.85 7.66 23.40
N ILE A 622 -33.57 7.61 24.51
CA ILE A 622 -33.25 6.73 25.64
C ILE A 622 -34.48 5.92 25.99
N ALA A 623 -34.34 4.60 26.16
CA ALA A 623 -35.43 3.71 26.58
C ALA A 623 -35.75 3.81 28.09
N ALA A 624 -35.80 5.04 28.60
CA ALA A 624 -36.13 5.39 29.97
C ALA A 624 -37.13 6.56 30.00
N GLY A 625 -38.09 6.52 30.91
CA GLY A 625 -38.87 7.72 31.24
C GLY A 625 -37.98 8.73 31.97
N SER A 626 -38.43 9.98 32.09
CA SER A 626 -37.63 11.04 32.76
C SER A 626 -38.41 11.78 33.84
N GLN A 627 -37.80 11.85 35.03
CA GLN A 627 -38.17 12.74 36.13
C GLN A 627 -37.23 13.95 36.24
N ALA A 628 -36.10 13.91 35.54
CA ALA A 628 -35.12 14.99 35.53
C ALA A 628 -35.69 16.27 34.91
N ALA A 629 -35.16 17.41 35.35
CA ALA A 629 -35.40 18.70 34.71
C ALA A 629 -34.72 18.76 33.33
N THR A 630 -35.01 19.80 32.55
CA THR A 630 -34.20 20.11 31.37
C THR A 630 -32.83 20.60 31.84
N PRO A 631 -31.70 20.09 31.31
CA PRO A 631 -30.38 20.51 31.73
C PRO A 631 -30.15 21.99 31.38
N GLU A 632 -29.52 22.73 32.28
CA GLU A 632 -29.04 24.08 31.98
C GLU A 632 -27.79 24.00 31.10
N LEU A 633 -27.71 24.88 30.09
CA LEU A 633 -26.55 24.97 29.21
C LEU A 633 -25.60 26.07 29.70
N PRO A 634 -24.31 25.77 29.94
CA PRO A 634 -23.30 26.79 30.18
C PRO A 634 -23.21 27.81 29.04
N ASN A 635 -22.82 29.04 29.35
CA ASN A 635 -22.70 30.12 28.35
C ASN A 635 -21.79 29.75 27.16
N ASP A 636 -20.72 28.99 27.42
CA ASP A 636 -19.74 28.56 26.44
C ASP A 636 -20.15 27.29 25.66
N SER A 637 -21.27 26.65 26.01
CA SER A 637 -21.83 25.51 25.29
C SER A 637 -21.99 25.82 23.79
N PRO A 638 -21.74 24.86 22.88
CA PRO A 638 -22.02 25.04 21.45
C PRO A 638 -23.52 25.03 21.14
N PHE A 639 -24.38 24.65 22.08
CA PHE A 639 -25.82 24.56 21.90
C PHE A 639 -26.55 25.80 22.42
N SER A 640 -27.63 26.18 21.74
CA SER A 640 -28.49 27.32 22.06
C SER A 640 -29.68 26.93 22.94
N SER A 641 -30.16 25.69 22.83
CA SER A 641 -31.30 25.19 23.57
C SER A 641 -31.31 23.67 23.68
N VAL A 642 -32.04 23.16 24.68
CA VAL A 642 -32.40 21.74 24.81
C VAL A 642 -33.91 21.63 24.90
N SER A 643 -34.52 20.82 24.03
CA SER A 643 -35.93 20.43 24.11
C SER A 643 -36.05 18.96 24.48
N VAL A 644 -37.15 18.61 25.17
CA VAL A 644 -37.35 17.27 25.72
C VAL A 644 -38.72 16.74 25.34
N ALA A 645 -38.76 15.57 24.70
CA ALA A 645 -39.97 14.82 24.46
C ALA A 645 -39.95 13.54 25.30
N LYS A 646 -40.91 13.36 26.21
CA LYS A 646 -40.94 12.22 27.12
C LYS A 646 -42.25 11.45 27.08
N THR A 647 -42.13 10.12 27.12
CA THR A 647 -43.21 9.17 27.34
C THR A 647 -43.00 8.46 28.68
N MET A 648 -43.88 7.51 29.02
CA MET A 648 -43.71 6.69 30.22
C MET A 648 -42.44 5.81 30.19
N ASN A 649 -41.95 5.44 28.99
CA ASN A 649 -40.87 4.46 28.83
C ASN A 649 -39.72 4.96 27.94
N SER A 650 -39.78 6.19 27.43
CA SER A 650 -38.73 6.75 26.58
C SER A 650 -38.62 8.26 26.76
N THR A 651 -37.42 8.79 26.53
CA THR A 651 -37.14 10.22 26.56
C THR A 651 -36.19 10.56 25.43
N GLU A 652 -36.52 11.58 24.64
CA GLU A 652 -35.66 12.20 23.65
C GLU A 652 -35.20 13.56 24.18
N TYR A 653 -33.89 13.81 24.16
CA TYR A 653 -33.33 15.15 24.32
C TYR A 653 -32.81 15.63 22.97
N THR A 654 -33.26 16.79 22.53
CA THR A 654 -32.83 17.44 21.29
C THR A 654 -32.07 18.72 21.64
N MET A 655 -30.77 18.78 21.31
CA MET A 655 -29.92 19.95 21.52
C MET A 655 -29.69 20.68 20.19
N ALA A 656 -30.08 21.95 20.11
CA ALA A 656 -29.91 22.76 18.91
C ALA A 656 -28.59 23.54 18.94
N LEU A 657 -27.79 23.49 17.88
CA LEU A 657 -26.54 24.26 17.79
C LEU A 657 -26.81 25.78 17.75
N LYS A 658 -25.86 26.56 18.28
CA LYS A 658 -25.80 28.00 18.02
C LYS A 658 -25.40 28.24 16.56
N GLU A 659 -25.82 29.38 16.01
CA GLU A 659 -25.40 29.80 14.67
C GLU A 659 -23.86 29.81 14.57
N ASN A 660 -23.34 29.36 13.42
CA ASN A 660 -21.90 29.30 13.12
C ASN A 660 -21.06 28.46 14.12
N ARG A 661 -21.69 27.51 14.83
CA ARG A 661 -21.00 26.53 15.67
C ARG A 661 -21.13 25.14 15.07
N SER A 662 -20.16 24.28 15.36
CA SER A 662 -20.13 22.88 14.94
C SER A 662 -19.57 21.99 16.06
N ILE A 663 -19.75 20.69 15.90
CA ILE A 663 -19.13 19.64 16.70
C ILE A 663 -18.36 18.71 15.77
N SER A 664 -17.30 18.09 16.27
CA SER A 664 -16.47 17.15 15.49
C SER A 664 -16.77 15.68 15.81
N GLY A 665 -17.78 15.40 16.62
CA GLY A 665 -18.18 14.03 16.92
C GLY A 665 -18.97 13.91 18.20
N TYR A 666 -19.53 12.73 18.44
CA TYR A 666 -20.25 12.38 19.65
C TYR A 666 -20.24 10.88 19.87
N TYR A 667 -20.36 10.42 21.11
CA TYR A 667 -20.60 9.00 21.41
C TYR A 667 -21.24 8.80 22.77
N ILE A 668 -21.99 7.71 22.92
CA ILE A 668 -22.62 7.32 24.18
C ILE A 668 -21.66 6.42 24.95
N GLN A 669 -21.45 6.72 26.22
CA GLN A 669 -20.69 5.94 27.17
C GLN A 669 -21.58 5.49 28.32
N LYS A 670 -21.47 4.23 28.70
CA LYS A 670 -22.11 3.72 29.91
C LYS A 670 -21.28 4.04 31.14
N THR A 671 -21.94 4.41 32.23
CA THR A 671 -21.34 4.60 33.55
C THR A 671 -21.94 3.63 34.57
N LYS A 672 -21.43 3.65 35.81
CA LYS A 672 -21.98 2.83 36.90
C LYS A 672 -23.42 3.23 37.26
N THR A 673 -23.75 4.51 37.10
CA THR A 673 -25.03 5.10 37.53
C THR A 673 -25.92 5.47 36.34
N GLY A 674 -25.47 5.39 35.09
CA GLY A 674 -26.30 5.68 33.93
C GLY A 674 -25.52 5.80 32.63
N LEU A 675 -25.70 6.90 31.92
CA LEU A 675 -25.12 7.17 30.59
C LEU A 675 -24.45 8.54 30.54
N VAL A 676 -23.48 8.70 29.64
CA VAL A 676 -22.90 9.99 29.27
C VAL A 676 -22.87 10.08 27.76
N LEU A 677 -23.49 11.12 27.21
CA LEU A 677 -23.25 11.51 25.82
C LEU A 677 -22.06 12.47 25.80
N ASN A 678 -20.94 11.99 25.25
CA ASN A 678 -19.74 12.80 25.04
C ASN A 678 -19.87 13.51 23.70
N ILE A 679 -19.54 14.81 23.66
CA ILE A 679 -19.70 15.67 22.48
C ILE A 679 -18.37 16.34 22.20
N LYS A 680 -17.74 16.03 21.07
CA LYS A 680 -16.42 16.54 20.70
C LYS A 680 -16.55 17.97 20.20
N ARG A 681 -15.85 18.90 20.84
CA ARG A 681 -15.72 20.27 20.35
C ARG A 681 -14.90 20.29 19.07
N LEU A 682 -15.15 21.29 18.22
CA LEU A 682 -14.32 21.55 17.05
C LEU A 682 -12.88 21.82 17.50
N VAL A 683 -11.93 21.08 16.92
CA VAL A 683 -10.51 21.31 17.14
C VAL A 683 -9.98 22.18 16.01
N LYS A 684 -9.11 23.15 16.32
CA LYS A 684 -8.51 24.04 15.33
C LYS A 684 -7.03 23.73 15.12
N SER A 685 -6.55 24.01 13.92
CA SER A 685 -5.14 23.99 13.54
C SER A 685 -4.37 25.12 14.23
N ASN A 686 -3.05 24.94 14.31
CA ASN A 686 -2.14 25.97 14.83
C ASN A 686 -1.69 26.91 13.71
N ASN A 687 -1.33 28.15 14.08
CA ASN A 687 -0.82 29.17 13.16
C ASN A 687 0.72 29.13 13.00
N ASN A 688 1.32 27.95 12.99
CA ASN A 688 2.77 27.76 12.86
C ASN A 688 3.09 26.85 11.65
N ASN A 689 4.37 26.49 11.47
CA ASN A 689 4.82 25.63 10.38
C ASN A 689 4.37 24.15 10.53
N GLU A 690 3.79 23.79 11.68
CA GLU A 690 3.23 22.47 11.98
C GLU A 690 1.72 22.61 12.31
N PRO A 691 0.90 22.98 11.31
CA PRO A 691 -0.49 23.38 11.54
C PRO A 691 -1.34 22.27 12.17
N LEU A 692 -0.94 21.00 12.07
CA LEU A 692 -1.65 19.86 12.63
C LEU A 692 -1.12 19.40 13.99
N SER A 693 -0.18 20.13 14.60
CA SER A 693 0.39 19.79 15.91
C SER A 693 -0.70 19.66 16.99
N GLY A 694 -0.68 18.53 17.71
CA GLY A 694 -1.70 18.20 18.73
C GLY A 694 -2.97 17.51 18.21
N LEU A 695 -3.08 17.31 16.89
CA LEU A 695 -4.15 16.55 16.25
C LEU A 695 -3.73 15.09 16.05
N THR A 696 -4.67 14.18 16.25
CA THR A 696 -4.50 12.76 15.92
C THR A 696 -5.36 12.40 14.71
N ILE A 697 -4.74 11.91 13.64
CA ILE A 697 -5.43 11.48 12.42
C ILE A 697 -5.24 9.98 12.27
N MET A 698 -6.33 9.26 12.03
CA MET A 698 -6.26 7.83 11.74
C MET A 698 -6.44 7.59 10.24
N LEU A 699 -5.49 6.90 9.64
CA LEU A 699 -5.56 6.40 8.29
C LEU A 699 -5.96 4.92 8.28
N ASP A 700 -6.86 4.56 7.39
CA ASP A 700 -7.30 3.20 7.20
C ASP A 700 -7.02 2.76 5.76
N PRO A 701 -5.88 2.08 5.50
CA PRO A 701 -5.65 1.49 4.19
C PRO A 701 -6.60 0.31 3.99
N GLY A 702 -7.55 0.43 3.07
CA GLY A 702 -8.56 -0.58 2.78
C GLY A 702 -7.96 -1.96 2.47
N HIS A 703 -8.72 -3.03 2.74
CA HIS A 703 -8.33 -4.43 2.47
C HIS A 703 -7.06 -4.88 3.23
N GLY A 704 -6.44 -6.00 2.83
CA GLY A 704 -5.21 -6.54 3.43
C GLY A 704 -5.30 -8.04 3.71
N GLY A 705 -4.15 -8.71 3.69
CA GLY A 705 -4.06 -10.16 3.87
C GLY A 705 -4.72 -10.91 2.72
N SER A 706 -5.69 -11.77 3.04
CA SER A 706 -6.46 -12.54 2.07
C SER A 706 -7.51 -11.72 1.33
N ASP A 707 -7.91 -10.56 1.87
CA ASP A 707 -8.75 -9.62 1.15
C ASP A 707 -7.86 -8.75 0.25
N THR A 708 -7.87 -9.04 -1.05
CA THR A 708 -7.06 -8.32 -2.04
C THR A 708 -7.63 -6.95 -2.39
N GLY A 709 -8.91 -6.72 -2.11
CA GLY A 709 -9.70 -5.69 -2.79
C GLY A 709 -9.79 -5.96 -4.29
N ALA A 710 -10.00 -4.90 -5.07
CA ALA A 710 -10.11 -4.95 -6.51
C ALA A 710 -8.84 -5.46 -7.20
N ILE A 711 -9.04 -6.21 -8.29
CA ILE A 711 -7.96 -6.75 -9.12
C ILE A 711 -7.84 -5.94 -10.42
N GLY A 712 -6.63 -5.43 -10.64
CA GLY A 712 -6.25 -4.67 -11.82
C GLY A 712 -5.54 -5.51 -12.87
N PRO A 713 -5.03 -4.87 -13.93
CA PRO A 713 -4.19 -5.45 -14.97
C PRO A 713 -3.07 -6.40 -14.49
N LEU A 714 -2.44 -6.12 -13.35
CA LEU A 714 -1.34 -6.96 -12.80
C LEU A 714 -1.83 -8.07 -11.84
N GLY A 715 -3.12 -8.32 -11.74
CA GLY A 715 -3.61 -9.44 -10.93
C GLY A 715 -3.30 -9.28 -9.45
N THR A 716 -2.90 -10.37 -8.81
CA THR A 716 -2.50 -10.41 -7.40
C THR A 716 -1.08 -9.91 -7.15
N GLU A 717 -0.31 -9.56 -8.20
CA GLU A 717 1.02 -8.96 -8.03
C GLU A 717 0.94 -7.53 -7.48
N TYR A 718 -0.07 -6.77 -7.90
CA TYR A 718 -0.32 -5.41 -7.40
C TYR A 718 -1.83 -5.11 -7.26
N PRO A 719 -2.51 -5.73 -6.28
CA PRO A 719 -3.94 -5.55 -6.04
C PRO A 719 -4.23 -4.26 -5.26
N GLU A 720 -5.51 -3.90 -5.12
CA GLU A 720 -5.96 -2.69 -4.43
C GLU A 720 -5.38 -2.54 -3.01
N LYS A 721 -5.27 -3.63 -2.24
CA LYS A 721 -4.66 -3.59 -0.90
C LYS A 721 -3.25 -3.01 -0.87
N ALA A 722 -2.47 -3.17 -1.95
CA ALA A 722 -1.11 -2.63 -2.08
C ALA A 722 -1.16 -1.13 -2.43
N ILE A 723 -2.01 -0.75 -3.38
CA ILE A 723 -2.28 0.65 -3.75
C ILE A 723 -2.67 1.46 -2.50
N ASN A 724 -3.66 0.98 -1.77
CA ASN A 724 -4.19 1.65 -0.58
C ASN A 724 -3.13 1.81 0.52
N LEU A 725 -2.29 0.78 0.75
CA LEU A 725 -1.23 0.83 1.76
C LEU A 725 -0.14 1.83 1.39
N ASN A 726 0.29 1.83 0.13
CA ASN A 726 1.34 2.73 -0.35
C ASN A 726 0.88 4.19 -0.34
N ALA A 727 -0.34 4.47 -0.80
CA ALA A 727 -0.95 5.79 -0.71
C ALA A 727 -1.07 6.25 0.77
N ALA A 728 -1.46 5.35 1.68
CA ALA A 728 -1.57 5.68 3.10
C ALA A 728 -0.22 6.00 3.75
N PHE A 729 0.86 5.31 3.38
CA PHE A 729 2.20 5.64 3.89
C PHE A 729 2.69 7.01 3.42
N LYS A 730 2.43 7.35 2.15
CA LYS A 730 2.74 8.68 1.61
C LYS A 730 1.93 9.76 2.34
N LEU A 731 0.61 9.55 2.49
CA LEU A 731 -0.25 10.47 3.24
C LEU A 731 0.17 10.59 4.71
N LYS A 732 0.57 9.50 5.36
CA LYS A 732 1.12 9.53 6.72
C LYS A 732 2.35 10.45 6.79
N SER A 733 3.29 10.31 5.86
CA SER A 733 4.50 11.14 5.82
C SER A 733 4.16 12.63 5.69
N GLU A 734 3.25 12.98 4.77
CA GLU A 734 2.80 14.37 4.57
C GLU A 734 2.11 14.95 5.81
N LEU A 735 1.23 14.18 6.46
CA LEU A 735 0.52 14.62 7.67
C LEU A 735 1.46 14.76 8.88
N GLU A 736 2.43 13.86 9.05
CA GLU A 736 3.42 13.93 10.13
C GLU A 736 4.38 15.11 9.96
N GLN A 737 4.78 15.44 8.72
CA GLN A 737 5.57 16.65 8.43
C GLN A 737 4.82 17.94 8.80
N LEU A 738 3.49 17.91 8.76
CA LEU A 738 2.61 19.01 9.18
C LEU A 738 2.30 18.98 10.69
N GLY A 739 2.91 18.05 11.45
CA GLY A 739 2.82 17.97 12.92
C GLY A 739 1.74 17.03 13.47
N ALA A 740 0.96 16.34 12.62
CA ALA A 740 -0.09 15.44 13.09
C ALA A 740 0.51 14.18 13.72
N ARG A 741 -0.15 13.64 14.77
CA ARG A 741 0.06 12.25 15.18
C ARG A 741 -0.76 11.34 14.27
N VAL A 742 -0.11 10.54 13.44
CA VAL A 742 -0.81 9.62 12.54
C VAL A 742 -0.88 8.21 13.12
N LEU A 743 -2.10 7.66 13.18
CA LEU A 743 -2.36 6.25 13.48
C LEU A 743 -2.76 5.53 12.20
N MET A 744 -2.46 4.24 12.09
CA MET A 744 -2.88 3.42 10.96
C MET A 744 -3.58 2.15 11.45
N THR A 745 -4.68 1.74 10.81
CA THR A 745 -5.36 0.47 11.12
C THR A 745 -4.52 -0.75 10.71
N ARG A 746 -3.64 -0.58 9.73
CA ARG A 746 -2.58 -1.54 9.38
C ARG A 746 -1.36 -0.83 8.78
N THR A 747 -0.19 -1.40 9.00
CA THR A 747 1.11 -0.96 8.44
C THR A 747 1.81 -2.08 7.65
N ALA A 748 1.09 -3.17 7.37
CA ALA A 748 1.58 -4.31 6.64
C ALA A 748 0.44 -4.97 5.85
N ASP A 749 0.77 -5.94 5.01
CA ASP A 749 -0.21 -6.77 4.32
C ASP A 749 -0.74 -7.86 5.26
N VAL A 750 -1.71 -7.50 6.09
CA VAL A 750 -2.34 -8.37 7.08
C VAL A 750 -3.86 -8.25 7.02
N ASN A 751 -4.54 -9.33 7.42
CA ASN A 751 -5.99 -9.31 7.58
C ASN A 751 -6.36 -8.37 8.74
N VAL A 752 -7.21 -7.38 8.45
CA VAL A 752 -7.88 -6.56 9.47
C VAL A 752 -9.35 -6.47 9.10
N SER A 753 -10.20 -7.06 9.93
CA SER A 753 -11.64 -7.06 9.75
C SER A 753 -12.23 -5.65 9.87
N LEU A 754 -13.41 -5.44 9.29
CA LEU A 754 -14.12 -4.17 9.42
C LEU A 754 -14.38 -3.81 10.90
N GLU A 755 -14.70 -4.81 11.74
CA GLU A 755 -14.92 -4.63 13.18
C GLU A 755 -13.66 -4.15 13.90
N GLU A 756 -12.49 -4.73 13.61
CA GLU A 756 -11.21 -4.30 14.18
C GLU A 756 -10.83 -2.87 13.79
N ARG A 757 -11.07 -2.48 12.53
CA ARG A 757 -10.82 -1.10 12.05
C ARG A 757 -11.67 -0.09 12.83
N LEU A 758 -12.96 -0.39 12.96
CA LEU A 758 -13.88 0.49 13.68
C LEU A 758 -13.55 0.53 15.18
N ALA A 759 -13.20 -0.61 15.77
CA ALA A 759 -12.77 -0.69 17.17
C ALA A 759 -11.47 0.11 17.43
N ALA A 760 -10.49 0.04 16.53
CA ALA A 760 -9.27 0.85 16.61
C ALA A 760 -9.60 2.35 16.62
N SER A 761 -10.47 2.80 15.71
CA SER A 761 -10.96 4.19 15.68
C SER A 761 -11.72 4.56 16.96
N ARG A 762 -12.61 3.68 17.45
CA ARG A 762 -13.41 3.89 18.67
C ARG A 762 -12.54 4.06 19.91
N ASN A 763 -11.48 3.28 20.00
CA ASN A 763 -10.55 3.31 21.13
C ASN A 763 -9.67 4.56 21.08
N ALA A 764 -9.15 4.90 19.90
CA ALA A 764 -8.29 6.07 19.71
C ALA A 764 -9.03 7.41 19.77
N LYS A 765 -10.30 7.46 19.35
CA LYS A 765 -11.11 8.68 19.19
C LYS A 765 -10.34 9.80 18.47
N PRO A 766 -9.80 9.52 17.26
CA PRO A 766 -8.98 10.49 16.55
C PRO A 766 -9.76 11.78 16.26
N ASP A 767 -9.06 12.84 15.89
CA ASP A 767 -9.66 14.09 15.42
C ASP A 767 -10.17 13.97 13.98
N MET A 768 -9.69 12.97 13.23
CA MET A 768 -10.15 12.64 11.88
C MET A 768 -9.88 11.17 11.55
N PHE A 769 -10.76 10.54 10.77
CA PHE A 769 -10.57 9.20 10.22
C PHE A 769 -10.70 9.23 8.69
N LEU A 770 -9.68 8.75 7.99
CA LEU A 770 -9.62 8.69 6.53
C LEU A 770 -9.37 7.25 6.08
N SER A 771 -10.35 6.63 5.44
CA SER A 771 -10.18 5.32 4.79
C SER A 771 -9.79 5.51 3.33
N LEU A 772 -8.73 4.85 2.88
CA LEU A 772 -8.22 4.95 1.51
C LEU A 772 -8.53 3.66 0.75
N HIS A 773 -9.20 3.82 -0.38
CA HIS A 773 -9.64 2.78 -1.29
C HIS A 773 -9.38 3.16 -2.75
N ALA A 774 -9.47 2.16 -3.63
CA ALA A 774 -9.55 2.36 -5.06
C ALA A 774 -10.57 1.39 -5.67
N ASN A 775 -11.53 1.96 -6.38
CA ASN A 775 -12.82 1.39 -6.67
C ASN A 775 -12.78 0.28 -7.73
N SER A 776 -13.92 -0.37 -7.91
CA SER A 776 -14.20 -1.33 -8.97
C SER A 776 -15.63 -1.19 -9.47
N MET A 777 -15.97 -1.94 -10.52
CA MET A 777 -17.34 -2.08 -11.00
C MET A 777 -17.67 -3.57 -11.15
N ALA A 778 -18.97 -3.85 -11.31
CA ALA A 778 -19.45 -5.20 -11.63
C ALA A 778 -18.80 -5.73 -12.92
N ASP A 779 -18.63 -7.06 -13.00
CA ASP A 779 -17.96 -7.73 -14.11
C ASP A 779 -18.62 -7.51 -15.48
N ASP A 780 -19.89 -7.11 -15.54
CA ASP A 780 -20.62 -6.89 -16.79
C ASP A 780 -20.63 -5.43 -17.27
N VAL A 781 -19.84 -4.56 -16.62
CA VAL A 781 -19.68 -3.14 -16.98
C VAL A 781 -18.39 -2.95 -17.79
N ASP A 782 -18.43 -2.05 -18.78
CA ASP A 782 -17.23 -1.64 -19.53
C ASP A 782 -16.38 -0.69 -18.67
N ILE A 783 -15.54 -1.26 -17.80
CA ILE A 783 -14.78 -0.51 -16.78
C ILE A 783 -13.73 0.41 -17.42
N SER A 784 -13.27 0.13 -18.65
CA SER A 784 -12.33 1.03 -19.36
C SER A 784 -12.93 2.38 -19.73
N LYS A 785 -14.25 2.56 -19.53
CA LYS A 785 -14.97 3.83 -19.71
C LYS A 785 -15.39 4.46 -18.38
N VAL A 786 -14.93 3.91 -17.25
CA VAL A 786 -15.25 4.40 -15.91
C VAL A 786 -13.96 4.85 -15.24
N ASP A 787 -13.88 6.13 -14.90
CA ASP A 787 -12.74 6.74 -14.24
C ASP A 787 -13.20 7.75 -13.18
N GLY A 788 -12.23 8.28 -12.43
CA GLY A 788 -12.42 9.46 -11.60
C GLY A 788 -12.35 9.22 -10.10
N PHE A 789 -12.35 10.35 -9.39
CA PHE A 789 -12.20 10.44 -7.95
C PHE A 789 -13.56 10.56 -7.26
N ALA A 790 -13.75 9.84 -6.16
CA ALA A 790 -14.96 9.92 -5.35
C ALA A 790 -14.64 9.95 -3.85
N VAL A 791 -15.52 10.58 -3.09
CA VAL A 791 -15.46 10.58 -1.62
C VAL A 791 -16.82 10.15 -1.09
N PHE A 792 -16.78 9.34 -0.04
CA PHE A 792 -17.94 8.77 0.63
C PHE A 792 -17.95 9.23 2.08
N TYR A 793 -19.13 9.64 2.53
CA TYR A 793 -19.38 9.98 3.92
C TYR A 793 -20.71 9.35 4.36
N ARG A 794 -20.87 9.14 5.66
CA ARG A 794 -22.14 8.69 6.24
C ARG A 794 -22.79 9.79 7.06
N GLU A 795 -22.10 10.18 8.13
CA GLU A 795 -22.57 11.17 9.09
C GLU A 795 -22.54 12.58 8.51
N LYS A 796 -23.55 13.39 8.83
CA LYS A 796 -23.59 14.80 8.41
C LYS A 796 -22.41 15.62 8.94
N LEU A 797 -21.85 15.24 10.09
CA LEU A 797 -20.65 15.87 10.64
C LEU A 797 -19.40 15.73 9.74
N ALA A 798 -19.35 14.70 8.88
CA ALA A 798 -18.21 14.45 8.00
C ALA A 798 -18.34 15.13 6.62
N LEU A 799 -19.51 15.69 6.29
CA LEU A 799 -19.77 16.31 4.99
C LEU A 799 -18.79 17.46 4.66
N PRO A 800 -18.50 18.43 5.56
CA PRO A 800 -17.57 19.51 5.24
C PRO A 800 -16.17 19.01 4.90
N LEU A 801 -15.67 18.01 5.64
CA LEU A 801 -14.39 17.36 5.34
C LEU A 801 -14.41 16.70 3.96
N ALA A 802 -15.48 15.96 3.68
CA ALA A 802 -15.65 15.24 2.43
C ALA A 802 -15.68 16.20 1.22
N GLU A 803 -16.37 17.33 1.34
CA GLU A 803 -16.44 18.37 0.31
C GLU A 803 -15.07 19.01 0.04
N ILE A 804 -14.32 19.39 1.08
CA ILE A 804 -13.00 20.02 0.93
C ILE A 804 -12.03 19.06 0.22
N ILE A 805 -11.91 17.82 0.71
CA ILE A 805 -11.02 16.82 0.09
C ILE A 805 -11.44 16.54 -1.35
N PHE A 806 -12.75 16.42 -1.61
CA PHE A 806 -13.26 16.16 -2.94
C PHE A 806 -12.92 17.29 -3.92
N GLN A 807 -13.25 18.54 -3.59
CA GLN A 807 -13.04 19.67 -4.51
C GLN A 807 -11.55 19.97 -4.75
N ASN A 808 -10.75 19.93 -3.69
CA ASN A 808 -9.32 20.20 -3.80
C ASN A 808 -8.60 19.12 -4.60
N THR A 809 -8.91 17.85 -4.37
CA THR A 809 -8.26 16.75 -5.10
C THR A 809 -8.62 16.77 -6.58
N LEU A 810 -9.89 17.05 -6.93
CA LEU A 810 -10.29 17.22 -8.33
C LEU A 810 -9.50 18.35 -9.02
N THR A 811 -9.30 19.46 -8.32
CA THR A 811 -8.62 20.65 -8.84
C THR A 811 -7.11 20.46 -8.94
N ASP A 812 -6.46 20.05 -7.85
CA ASP A 812 -5.00 19.93 -7.74
C ASP A 812 -4.44 18.84 -8.69
N LEU A 813 -5.23 17.80 -8.97
CA LEU A 813 -4.80 16.64 -9.75
C LEU A 813 -5.52 16.49 -11.10
N ASN A 814 -6.44 17.40 -11.44
CA ASN A 814 -7.22 17.36 -12.68
C ASN A 814 -7.90 15.99 -12.92
N ARG A 815 -8.53 15.43 -11.87
CA ARG A 815 -9.18 14.11 -11.92
C ARG A 815 -10.62 14.23 -12.40
N THR A 816 -11.15 13.19 -13.06
CA THR A 816 -12.57 13.16 -13.42
C THR A 816 -13.45 13.19 -12.17
N ASN A 817 -14.50 14.02 -12.18
CA ASN A 817 -15.50 14.07 -11.13
C ASN A 817 -16.40 12.82 -11.20
N LYS A 818 -16.23 11.88 -10.27
CA LYS A 818 -17.10 10.71 -10.18
C LYS A 818 -18.33 10.95 -9.33
N SER A 819 -18.17 11.60 -8.17
CA SER A 819 -19.20 12.25 -7.31
C SER A 819 -18.82 12.19 -5.83
N LEU A 820 -19.45 13.05 -5.03
CA LEU A 820 -19.52 12.96 -3.58
C LEU A 820 -20.77 12.16 -3.16
N HIS A 821 -20.63 11.15 -2.31
CA HIS A 821 -21.72 10.21 -2.02
C HIS A 821 -22.00 10.07 -0.51
N ASN A 822 -23.28 10.15 -0.14
CA ASN A 822 -23.73 9.65 1.16
C ASN A 822 -23.99 8.14 1.06
N ARG A 823 -23.21 7.33 1.81
CA ARG A 823 -23.33 5.87 1.84
C ARG A 823 -23.12 5.34 3.25
N ASN A 824 -23.83 4.26 3.59
CA ASN A 824 -23.72 3.58 4.87
C ASN A 824 -22.60 2.53 4.85
N PHE A 825 -21.37 2.97 4.63
CA PHE A 825 -20.21 2.08 4.71
C PHE A 825 -19.80 1.86 6.17
N TYR A 826 -19.53 0.60 6.52
CA TYR A 826 -19.24 0.20 7.89
C TYR A 826 -18.01 0.92 8.46
N VAL A 827 -16.93 1.06 7.67
CA VAL A 827 -15.65 1.57 8.16
C VAL A 827 -15.68 3.05 8.55
N ILE A 828 -16.63 3.81 8.01
CA ILE A 828 -16.85 5.24 8.30
C ILE A 828 -18.08 5.47 9.19
N SER A 829 -18.48 4.46 9.95
CA SER A 829 -19.63 4.52 10.86
C SER A 829 -19.35 5.18 12.21
N GLY A 830 -18.10 5.52 12.50
CA GLY A 830 -17.72 6.14 13.77
C GLY A 830 -18.26 7.56 13.89
N THR A 831 -19.09 7.80 14.91
CA THR A 831 -19.69 9.13 15.18
C THR A 831 -18.80 10.02 16.06
N TRP A 832 -17.76 9.48 16.70
CA TRP A 832 -16.84 10.21 17.58
C TRP A 832 -15.84 11.11 16.85
N THR A 833 -15.79 11.06 15.51
CA THR A 833 -14.86 11.80 14.66
C THR A 833 -15.44 11.94 13.24
N PRO A 834 -15.07 12.97 12.45
CA PRO A 834 -15.34 13.00 11.02
C PRO A 834 -14.64 11.82 10.36
N SER A 835 -15.43 10.99 9.67
CA SER A 835 -14.98 9.75 9.04
C SER A 835 -15.40 9.75 7.57
N ILE A 836 -14.43 9.64 6.67
CA ILE A 836 -14.69 9.55 5.22
C ILE A 836 -13.91 8.39 4.60
N LEU A 837 -14.39 7.95 3.45
CA LEU A 837 -13.72 6.97 2.59
C LEU A 837 -13.43 7.64 1.26
N VAL A 838 -12.19 7.53 0.80
CA VAL A 838 -11.70 8.07 -0.45
C VAL A 838 -11.54 6.93 -1.45
N GLU A 839 -12.20 7.05 -2.60
CA GLU A 839 -11.99 6.19 -3.75
C GLU A 839 -11.13 6.92 -4.77
N SER A 840 -9.85 6.55 -4.85
CA SER A 840 -8.82 7.31 -5.57
C SER A 840 -8.93 7.20 -7.10
N GLY A 841 -9.54 6.12 -7.59
CA GLY A 841 -9.72 5.79 -9.00
C GLY A 841 -10.34 4.40 -9.15
N PHE A 842 -10.32 3.81 -10.36
CA PHE A 842 -10.86 2.46 -10.61
C PHE A 842 -9.76 1.46 -10.96
N VAL A 843 -9.42 0.56 -10.03
CA VAL A 843 -8.30 -0.40 -10.19
C VAL A 843 -8.38 -1.26 -11.46
N PRO A 844 -9.55 -1.75 -11.93
CA PRO A 844 -9.60 -2.55 -13.15
C PRO A 844 -9.46 -1.74 -14.44
N ASN A 845 -9.66 -0.42 -14.42
CA ASN A 845 -9.50 0.43 -15.59
C ASN A 845 -7.99 0.59 -15.87
N PRO A 846 -7.52 0.30 -17.11
CA PRO A 846 -6.09 0.28 -17.41
C PRO A 846 -5.37 1.62 -17.22
N TYR A 847 -6.01 2.75 -17.52
CA TYR A 847 -5.41 4.08 -17.39
C TYR A 847 -5.41 4.56 -15.94
N GLU A 848 -6.53 4.30 -15.24
CA GLU A 848 -6.63 4.58 -13.81
C GLU A 848 -5.64 3.73 -13.02
N PHE A 849 -5.46 2.46 -13.39
CA PHE A 849 -4.50 1.57 -12.74
C PHE A 849 -3.08 2.09 -12.88
N GLU A 850 -2.67 2.51 -14.09
CA GLU A 850 -1.36 3.11 -14.33
C GLU A 850 -1.12 4.32 -13.43
N TRP A 851 -2.11 5.22 -13.33
CA TRP A 851 -2.04 6.37 -12.43
C TRP A 851 -2.01 5.97 -10.94
N LEU A 852 -2.81 4.97 -10.55
CA LEU A 852 -2.93 4.50 -9.18
C LEU A 852 -1.66 3.79 -8.67
N ILE A 853 -0.84 3.23 -9.56
CA ILE A 853 0.43 2.58 -9.19
C ILE A 853 1.65 3.48 -9.39
N ASP A 854 1.48 4.65 -10.00
CA ASP A 854 2.57 5.61 -10.20
C ASP A 854 2.95 6.30 -8.88
N GLU A 855 4.24 6.24 -8.55
CA GLU A 855 4.77 6.74 -7.27
C GLU A 855 4.64 8.26 -7.13
N ASN A 856 4.79 9.02 -8.23
CA ASN A 856 4.67 10.47 -8.21
C ASN A 856 3.22 10.89 -8.05
N GLU A 857 2.29 10.24 -8.76
CA GLU A 857 0.87 10.54 -8.68
C GLU A 857 0.28 10.16 -7.32
N GLN A 858 0.68 9.03 -6.72
CA GLN A 858 0.32 8.73 -5.33
C GLN A 858 0.85 9.78 -4.34
N THR A 859 2.05 10.32 -4.57
CA THR A 859 2.63 11.38 -3.72
C THR A 859 1.84 12.69 -3.86
N ARG A 860 1.48 13.07 -5.09
CA ARG A 860 0.63 14.24 -5.35
C ARG A 860 -0.76 14.09 -4.72
N LEU A 861 -1.34 12.89 -4.76
CA LEU A 861 -2.58 12.58 -4.05
C LEU A 861 -2.46 12.79 -2.55
N ALA A 862 -1.41 12.23 -1.93
CA ALA A 862 -1.14 12.41 -0.51
C ALA A 862 -1.01 13.89 -0.13
N GLN A 863 -0.30 14.69 -0.93
CA GLN A 863 -0.11 16.13 -0.71
C GLN A 863 -1.43 16.91 -0.81
N SER A 864 -2.27 16.63 -1.81
CA SER A 864 -3.57 17.30 -1.97
C SER A 864 -4.52 16.99 -0.81
N ILE A 865 -4.56 15.72 -0.37
CA ILE A 865 -5.34 15.33 0.81
C ILE A 865 -4.80 16.00 2.08
N ALA A 866 -3.48 16.00 2.31
CA ALA A 866 -2.88 16.62 3.50
C ALA A 866 -3.15 18.14 3.57
N LYS A 867 -3.05 18.84 2.44
CA LYS A 867 -3.44 20.25 2.30
C LYS A 867 -4.92 20.47 2.66
N SER A 868 -5.79 19.60 2.17
CA SER A 868 -7.23 19.65 2.45
C SER A 868 -7.56 19.39 3.92
N VAL A 869 -6.80 18.52 4.58
CA VAL A 869 -6.91 18.30 6.04
C VAL A 869 -6.52 19.56 6.81
N VAL A 870 -5.43 20.24 6.43
CA VAL A 870 -5.06 21.53 7.03
C VAL A 870 -6.17 22.57 6.85
N GLU A 871 -6.76 22.64 5.66
CA GLU A 871 -7.87 23.56 5.38
C GLU A 871 -9.10 23.28 6.25
N TYR A 872 -9.48 22.01 6.43
CA TYR A 872 -10.62 21.63 7.28
C TYR A 872 -10.45 22.09 8.74
N PHE A 873 -9.23 22.07 9.26
CA PHE A 873 -8.94 22.46 10.65
C PHE A 873 -8.68 23.96 10.84
N LYS A 874 -8.69 24.80 9.80
CA LYS A 874 -8.60 26.27 9.95
C LYS A 874 -9.95 26.85 10.36
#